data_AF-A0A955C801-F1
#
_entry.id   AF-A0A955C801-F1
#
_cell.length_a   1.000
_cell.length_b   1.000
_cell.length_c   1.000
_cell.angle_alpha   90.00
_cell.angle_beta   90.00
_cell.angle_gamma   90.00
#
_symmetry.space_group_name_H-M   'P 1'
#
loop_
_entity.id
_entity.type
_entity.pdbx_description
1 polymer ?
#
loop_
_entity_poly.entity_id
_entity_poly.type
_entity_poly.pdbx_seq_one_letter_code
_entity_poly.pdbx_strand_id
1 'polypeptide(L)'
;MHKIVTRSMKLMAFAPLALWLGCTPPTDPTSKLIDVHQFQYDESTAEYVVQGERIAESKVKADMVNQLCIKCHQDSAAELKDSVHYGWASRNDNVLFPGGGAHGMIDRACGLPASTSLINYTSDVQLDECGKCHVGRYLPMVEQMLVGSFTEMGLTDAETQAARIMDGGMDCLICHAETYRSYPEDAALVANFAPDDARSPTAEGYARVARDDTDFDGDGQPDPLIDTDGDGEPDTPLMMDRDGDGTPETPWPTVAQDRSVEAMGSIGMTNDHTCLRCHEHARTGYKRGTLFREGHDVHATSEAVAALGGGEGRRCVACHTATHHKFKRGDNVGGDLMAADFEIGSEENELNCMSCHQTQDLNPVYHSTAHLAAMSCETCHIPHTTGITYALWGHGANITFGRSDEGLDTLRITSDHFLDDGTDEDVNSDFEAYKTEPTLMWFNGQVSFLAQPLTLRGTPGAKITPFKPMANGMVFDARFFDGIMTGNDAMDGQYQYNAHSMYRFLAGGSNADVFGALDFLDMSPEEARQITLNDFMSENPDRQAMALMQIFPNLTYFEKTAFGYVRYTVGSDSPWDEDKDGYVDVGAPFYFDMLSAANNGLRAFQGFNGPMGLPADYAWYPPFEDESNLISMKVPDGTLIKMFLSMQAMNLPPEQQPGFMQMVANYPAFSNGITLGGHGVRPKEQAVGAGMDCKACHGTGGLMDHPIPVTTTVLREVEGFGTFEFPIYRWRYYNMHELTDLGLLTSDEEVVAGTANVDIAGDATYVRESDNTIVVNYMNPAGEGSYRSAENAESLAGTDLTADDLSFNGGSWMPVLEPVVKTIPNYEVLGYTAEEMLFLD
;
A
#
# COMPACT_ATOMS: atom_id res chain seq x y z
N MET A 1 27.06 15.70 44.10
CA MET A 1 26.93 17.08 44.64
C MET A 1 26.16 17.91 43.64
N HIS A 2 25.00 18.41 44.04
CA HIS A 2 24.08 19.21 43.24
C HIS A 2 24.74 20.43 42.61
N LYS A 3 24.47 20.67 41.32
CA LYS A 3 24.32 22.03 40.77
C LYS A 3 23.22 22.03 39.71
N ILE A 4 22.05 22.47 40.18
CA ILE A 4 20.93 22.95 39.39
C ILE A 4 21.39 24.20 38.65
N VAL A 5 21.27 24.22 37.33
CA VAL A 5 21.32 25.45 36.51
C VAL A 5 19.94 25.59 35.89
N THR A 6 19.12 26.41 36.54
CA THR A 6 17.85 26.92 36.01
C THR A 6 18.14 27.85 34.84
N ARG A 7 17.74 27.46 33.63
CA ARG A 7 17.56 28.38 32.51
C ARG A 7 16.07 28.52 32.25
N SER A 8 15.60 29.75 32.36
CA SER A 8 14.21 30.16 32.25
C SER A 8 13.56 29.68 30.95
N MET A 9 12.68 28.68 31.03
CA MET A 9 11.60 28.50 30.06
C MET A 9 10.75 29.76 30.11
N LYS A 10 10.66 30.48 28.99
CA LYS A 10 9.53 31.36 28.74
C LYS A 10 8.31 30.44 28.65
N LEU A 11 7.53 30.35 29.72
CA LEU A 11 6.14 29.92 29.63
C LEU A 11 5.46 30.88 28.63
N MET A 12 5.22 30.41 27.41
CA MET A 12 4.01 30.85 26.73
C MET A 12 2.88 30.25 27.56
N ALA A 13 2.16 31.13 28.25
CA ALA A 13 0.95 30.77 28.93
C ALA A 13 -0.01 30.20 27.87
N PHE A 14 -0.20 28.89 27.87
CA PHE A 14 -1.38 28.28 27.29
C PHE A 14 -2.58 28.96 27.94
N ALA A 15 -3.36 29.67 27.13
CA ALA A 15 -4.66 30.14 27.56
C ALA A 15 -5.50 28.92 27.95
N PRO A 16 -6.17 28.93 29.12
CA PRO A 16 -7.04 27.84 29.49
C PRO A 16 -8.25 27.86 28.55
N LEU A 17 -8.67 26.65 28.14
CA LEU A 17 -9.99 26.30 27.64
C LEU A 17 -10.82 27.48 27.11
N ALA A 18 -10.93 27.58 25.79
CA ALA A 18 -12.16 28.13 25.22
C ALA A 18 -13.33 27.35 25.85
N LEU A 19 -14.27 28.07 26.45
CA LEU A 19 -15.53 27.49 26.91
C LEU A 19 -16.16 26.76 25.72
N TRP A 20 -16.20 25.43 25.79
CA TRP A 20 -17.11 24.62 24.98
C TRP A 20 -18.53 24.98 25.40
N LEU A 21 -19.15 25.89 24.65
CA LEU A 21 -20.59 26.13 24.68
C LEU A 21 -21.22 25.19 23.66
N GLY A 22 -21.85 24.11 24.11
CA GLY A 22 -22.73 23.30 23.28
C GLY A 22 -22.80 21.85 23.75
N CYS A 23 -24.01 21.33 23.94
CA CYS A 23 -24.30 19.93 24.29
C CYS A 23 -24.04 19.53 25.76
N THR A 24 -24.72 20.19 26.71
CA THR A 24 -24.95 19.59 28.04
C THR A 24 -26.17 18.66 27.99
N PRO A 25 -26.06 17.38 28.36
CA PRO A 25 -27.21 16.48 28.37
C PRO A 25 -28.29 17.01 29.36
N PRO A 26 -29.58 17.00 28.99
CA PRO A 26 -30.64 17.29 29.94
C PRO A 26 -30.69 16.18 30.99
N THR A 27 -30.38 16.51 32.24
CA THR A 27 -30.43 15.56 33.35
C THR A 27 -31.86 15.47 33.88
N ASP A 28 -32.68 14.59 33.29
CA ASP A 28 -33.92 14.15 33.92
C ASP A 28 -33.70 12.79 34.63
N PRO A 29 -33.59 12.79 35.97
CA PRO A 29 -33.36 11.57 36.76
C PRO A 29 -34.56 10.60 36.79
N THR A 30 -35.64 10.88 36.05
CA THR A 30 -36.79 9.98 35.87
C THR A 30 -36.87 9.35 34.47
N SER A 31 -35.99 9.74 33.55
CA SER A 31 -35.98 9.21 32.19
C SER A 31 -35.22 7.87 32.10
N LYS A 32 -35.67 6.94 31.25
CA LYS A 32 -34.96 5.69 30.92
C LYS A 32 -33.88 5.89 29.85
N LEU A 33 -33.42 7.13 29.67
CA LEU A 33 -32.44 7.48 28.65
C LEU A 33 -31.05 7.02 29.08
N ILE A 34 -30.27 6.55 28.12
CA ILE A 34 -28.87 6.18 28.27
C ILE A 34 -28.03 7.36 27.81
N ASP A 35 -27.09 7.82 28.63
CA ASP A 35 -26.14 8.84 28.19
C ASP A 35 -25.13 8.20 27.21
N VAL A 36 -25.01 8.75 26.01
CA VAL A 36 -24.16 8.27 24.92
C VAL A 36 -23.33 9.47 24.43
N HIS A 37 -22.13 9.64 24.98
CA HIS A 37 -21.29 10.84 24.78
C HIS A 37 -22.00 12.14 25.22
N GLN A 38 -22.12 13.13 24.33
CA GLN A 38 -22.83 14.41 24.53
C GLN A 38 -24.33 14.31 24.17
N PHE A 39 -24.80 13.10 23.87
CA PHE A 39 -26.15 12.78 23.45
C PHE A 39 -26.81 11.84 24.46
N GLN A 40 -28.12 11.66 24.34
CA GLN A 40 -28.85 10.62 25.06
C GLN A 40 -29.48 9.67 24.06
N TYR A 41 -29.70 8.41 24.43
CA TYR A 41 -30.35 7.40 23.62
C TYR A 41 -31.54 6.79 24.36
N ASP A 42 -32.68 6.69 23.67
CA ASP A 42 -33.93 6.12 24.15
C ASP A 42 -34.12 4.73 23.52
N GLU A 43 -33.67 3.67 24.21
CA GLU A 43 -33.83 2.28 23.74
C GLU A 43 -35.29 1.91 23.44
N SER A 44 -36.25 2.56 24.09
CA SER A 44 -37.67 2.19 23.94
C SER A 44 -38.28 2.69 22.63
N THR A 45 -37.71 3.74 22.06
CA THR A 45 -38.13 4.33 20.78
C THR A 45 -37.06 4.23 19.69
N ALA A 46 -35.87 3.73 20.01
CA ALA A 46 -34.69 3.73 19.13
C ALA A 46 -34.39 5.15 18.61
N GLU A 47 -34.28 6.12 19.52
CA GLU A 47 -34.06 7.52 19.17
C GLU A 47 -32.90 8.13 19.97
N TYR A 48 -32.07 8.92 19.30
CA TYR A 48 -31.12 9.82 19.94
C TYR A 48 -31.78 11.14 20.31
N VAL A 49 -31.45 11.68 21.48
CA VAL A 49 -31.87 12.99 21.98
C VAL A 49 -30.66 13.92 22.01
N VAL A 50 -30.68 14.95 21.16
CA VAL A 50 -29.61 15.94 21.03
C VAL A 50 -30.19 17.33 21.07
N GLN A 51 -29.76 18.16 22.02
CA GLN A 51 -30.24 19.55 22.17
C GLN A 51 -31.79 19.68 22.23
N GLY A 52 -32.49 18.63 22.67
CA GLY A 52 -33.96 18.58 22.77
C GLY A 52 -34.69 18.08 21.51
N GLU A 53 -33.97 17.76 20.45
CA GLU A 53 -34.46 17.10 19.24
C GLU A 53 -34.37 15.58 19.40
N ARG A 54 -35.36 14.85 18.86
CA ARG A 54 -35.37 13.37 18.79
C ARG A 54 -35.11 12.94 17.36
N ILE A 55 -34.14 12.06 17.18
CA ILE A 55 -33.66 11.60 15.88
C ILE A 55 -33.69 10.07 15.90
N ALA A 56 -34.39 9.46 14.94
CA ALA A 56 -34.46 8.01 14.84
C ALA A 56 -33.07 7.40 14.59
N GLU A 57 -32.81 6.23 15.17
CA GLU A 57 -31.56 5.50 14.99
C GLU A 57 -31.28 5.18 13.52
N SER A 58 -32.28 4.82 12.72
CA SER A 58 -32.11 4.58 11.27
C SER A 58 -31.58 5.80 10.53
N LYS A 59 -32.07 7.02 10.87
CA LYS A 59 -31.53 8.27 10.31
C LYS A 59 -30.06 8.49 10.69
N VAL A 60 -29.65 8.09 11.89
CA VAL A 60 -28.26 8.16 12.34
C VAL A 60 -27.40 7.09 11.67
N LYS A 61 -27.90 5.86 11.49
CA LYS A 61 -27.20 4.81 10.75
C LYS A 61 -26.96 5.22 9.29
N ALA A 62 -27.93 5.88 8.67
CA ALA A 62 -27.79 6.44 7.32
C ALA A 62 -26.81 7.63 7.27
N ASP A 63 -26.95 8.60 8.18
CA ASP A 63 -26.21 9.87 8.14
C ASP A 63 -25.76 10.33 9.54
N MET A 64 -24.80 9.62 10.14
CA MET A 64 -24.35 9.88 11.52
C MET A 64 -23.79 11.29 11.68
N VAL A 65 -23.00 11.75 10.71
CA VAL A 65 -22.27 13.01 10.82
C VAL A 65 -23.20 14.20 10.79
N ASN A 66 -24.11 14.28 9.81
CA ASN A 66 -25.03 15.42 9.73
C ASN A 66 -26.12 15.37 10.80
N GLN A 67 -26.55 14.16 11.19
CA GLN A 67 -27.61 14.00 12.19
C GLN A 67 -27.12 14.17 13.63
N LEU A 68 -25.86 13.86 13.95
CA LEU A 68 -25.36 13.93 15.33
C LEU A 68 -24.07 14.74 15.47
N CYS A 69 -22.98 14.34 14.82
CA CYS A 69 -21.64 14.81 15.15
C CYS A 69 -21.48 16.32 14.96
N ILE A 70 -21.89 16.86 13.81
CA ILE A 70 -21.67 18.29 13.50
C ILE A 70 -22.57 19.23 14.31
N LYS A 71 -23.58 18.72 15.04
CA LYS A 71 -24.37 19.54 15.97
C LYS A 71 -23.52 20.12 17.11
N CYS A 72 -22.39 19.47 17.43
CA CYS A 72 -21.41 19.96 18.41
C CYS A 72 -20.00 20.13 17.79
N HIS A 73 -19.71 19.53 16.63
CA HIS A 73 -18.40 19.52 15.95
C HIS A 73 -18.45 20.07 14.52
N GLN A 74 -18.89 21.32 14.36
CA GLN A 74 -19.25 21.91 13.06
C GLN A 74 -18.13 21.86 12.01
N ASP A 75 -16.87 22.07 12.42
CA ASP A 75 -15.74 22.15 11.50
C ASP A 75 -15.09 20.79 11.23
N SER A 76 -15.35 19.78 12.07
CA SER A 76 -14.57 18.52 12.08
C SER A 76 -14.78 17.66 10.84
N ALA A 77 -15.96 17.70 10.22
CA ALA A 77 -16.20 16.99 8.95
C ALA A 77 -15.34 17.58 7.81
N ALA A 78 -15.32 18.91 7.69
CA ALA A 78 -14.50 19.60 6.69
C ALA A 78 -13.00 19.39 6.94
N GLU A 79 -12.57 19.43 8.21
CA GLU A 79 -11.19 19.15 8.61
C GLU A 79 -10.78 17.72 8.23
N LEU A 80 -11.62 16.71 8.50
CA LEU A 80 -11.34 15.31 8.15
C LEU A 80 -11.28 15.12 6.63
N LYS A 81 -12.20 15.73 5.89
CA LYS A 81 -12.25 15.69 4.42
C LYS A 81 -10.99 16.27 3.77
N ASP A 82 -10.41 17.29 4.39
CA ASP A 82 -9.16 17.95 3.97
C ASP A 82 -7.89 17.18 4.40
N SER A 83 -8.04 16.06 5.12
CA SER A 83 -6.92 15.19 5.51
C SER A 83 -6.66 14.07 4.52
N VAL A 84 -5.45 13.53 4.49
CA VAL A 84 -5.10 12.35 3.69
C VAL A 84 -5.74 11.06 4.22
N HIS A 85 -6.26 11.05 5.45
CA HIS A 85 -6.99 9.89 5.97
C HIS A 85 -8.32 9.69 5.24
N TYR A 86 -8.90 10.79 4.73
CA TYR A 86 -10.00 10.77 3.80
C TYR A 86 -9.48 10.80 2.35
N GLY A 87 -8.76 11.85 1.95
CA GLY A 87 -8.35 12.08 0.55
C GLY A 87 -7.44 11.00 -0.05
N TRP A 88 -6.71 10.23 0.77
CA TRP A 88 -5.82 9.12 0.40
C TRP A 88 -4.70 9.40 -0.60
N ALA A 89 -4.61 10.63 -1.13
CA ALA A 89 -3.48 11.13 -1.88
C ALA A 89 -3.11 12.53 -1.41
N SER A 90 -1.85 12.87 -1.63
CA SER A 90 -1.32 14.20 -1.43
C SER A 90 -0.19 14.43 -2.41
N ARG A 91 0.02 15.67 -2.84
CA ARG A 91 1.18 16.03 -3.65
C ARG A 91 2.48 15.62 -2.96
N ASN A 92 3.36 14.94 -3.67
CA ASN A 92 4.68 14.55 -3.15
C ASN A 92 5.77 14.65 -4.23
N ASP A 93 6.47 15.78 -4.25
CA ASP A 93 7.55 16.05 -5.22
C ASP A 93 8.79 15.15 -5.04
N ASN A 94 8.86 14.35 -3.96
CA ASN A 94 9.90 13.33 -3.80
C ASN A 94 9.57 12.02 -4.53
N VAL A 95 8.36 11.87 -5.07
CA VAL A 95 7.97 10.71 -5.89
C VAL A 95 8.11 11.08 -7.35
N LEU A 96 9.11 10.50 -8.00
CA LEU A 96 9.24 10.54 -9.44
C LEU A 96 8.27 9.51 -10.03
N PHE A 97 7.61 9.84 -11.14
CA PHE A 97 6.64 9.02 -11.89
C PHE A 97 5.20 8.98 -11.33
N PRO A 98 4.16 9.17 -12.17
CA PRO A 98 4.21 9.44 -13.61
C PRO A 98 4.56 10.90 -13.95
N GLY A 99 5.07 11.68 -13.01
CA GLY A 99 5.76 12.94 -13.30
C GLY A 99 5.49 13.99 -12.24
N GLY A 100 5.67 13.64 -10.97
CA GLY A 100 5.22 14.45 -9.85
C GLY A 100 3.68 14.54 -9.81
N GLY A 101 3.13 14.82 -8.62
CA GLY A 101 1.69 14.92 -8.42
C GLY A 101 1.21 14.34 -7.09
N ALA A 102 -0.10 14.30 -6.94
CA ALA A 102 -0.82 13.68 -5.85
C ALA A 102 -0.74 12.16 -5.95
N HIS A 103 -0.08 11.54 -4.97
CA HIS A 103 0.05 10.09 -4.87
C HIS A 103 -0.31 9.60 -3.47
N GLY A 104 -0.81 8.38 -3.41
CA GLY A 104 -1.08 7.69 -2.14
C GLY A 104 -1.96 6.47 -2.35
N MET A 105 -2.69 6.04 -1.33
CA MET A 105 -3.49 4.81 -1.34
C MET A 105 -4.56 4.77 -2.46
N ILE A 106 -4.89 5.91 -3.05
CA ILE A 106 -5.87 6.02 -4.13
C ILE A 106 -5.39 5.38 -5.46
N ASP A 107 -4.14 5.63 -5.84
CA ASP A 107 -3.54 5.33 -7.14
C ASP A 107 -2.27 4.48 -7.04
N ARG A 108 -1.80 4.24 -5.82
CA ARG A 108 -0.58 3.52 -5.50
C ARG A 108 -0.52 2.14 -6.18
N ALA A 109 0.31 2.08 -7.21
CA ALA A 109 0.71 0.87 -7.91
C ALA A 109 1.97 0.21 -7.30
N CYS A 110 2.19 0.29 -5.97
CA CYS A 110 3.39 -0.17 -5.21
C CYS A 110 3.74 -1.66 -5.35
N GLY A 111 3.89 -2.18 -6.57
CA GLY A 111 4.01 -3.60 -6.81
C GLY A 111 2.71 -4.39 -6.64
N LEU A 112 1.58 -3.78 -6.28
CA LEU A 112 0.37 -4.54 -5.91
C LEU A 112 -0.72 -4.37 -6.98
N PRO A 113 -0.78 -5.27 -7.99
CA PRO A 113 -1.68 -5.14 -9.14
C PRO A 113 -3.17 -5.16 -8.75
N ALA A 114 -3.49 -5.48 -7.49
CA ALA A 114 -4.86 -5.54 -6.98
C ALA A 114 -5.13 -4.67 -5.74
N SER A 115 -4.22 -3.76 -5.36
CA SER A 115 -4.41 -2.93 -4.14
C SER A 115 -4.80 -1.48 -4.44
N THR A 116 -5.47 -1.21 -5.57
CA THR A 116 -6.02 0.12 -5.83
C THR A 116 -7.41 0.21 -5.25
N SER A 117 -7.62 1.30 -4.51
CA SER A 117 -8.95 1.65 -4.02
C SER A 117 -9.97 1.85 -5.15
N LEU A 118 -9.55 2.19 -6.37
CA LEU A 118 -10.45 2.41 -7.50
C LEU A 118 -11.28 1.18 -7.88
N ILE A 119 -10.69 -0.02 -7.73
CA ILE A 119 -11.33 -1.27 -8.17
C ILE A 119 -11.77 -2.11 -6.97
N ASN A 120 -10.96 -2.17 -5.91
CA ASN A 120 -11.11 -3.19 -4.87
C ASN A 120 -11.56 -2.64 -3.51
N TYR A 121 -11.97 -1.37 -3.44
CA TYR A 121 -12.41 -0.73 -2.19
C TYR A 121 -13.49 -1.50 -1.43
N THR A 122 -14.39 -2.19 -2.15
CA THR A 122 -15.51 -2.96 -1.59
C THR A 122 -15.41 -4.47 -1.87
N SER A 123 -14.21 -5.02 -2.01
CA SER A 123 -14.01 -6.48 -2.21
C SER A 123 -14.40 -7.30 -0.96
N ASP A 124 -15.02 -8.47 -1.13
CA ASP A 124 -15.46 -9.36 -0.03
C ASP A 124 -14.46 -10.49 0.30
N VAL A 125 -13.60 -10.91 -0.64
CA VAL A 125 -12.48 -11.86 -0.40
C VAL A 125 -11.46 -11.32 0.59
N GLN A 126 -11.22 -10.03 0.44
CA GLN A 126 -10.35 -9.22 1.25
C GLN A 126 -10.76 -7.80 0.89
N LEU A 127 -11.53 -7.12 1.76
CA LEU A 127 -11.70 -5.66 1.63
C LEU A 127 -10.30 -5.14 1.41
N ASP A 128 -10.06 -4.46 0.30
CA ASP A 128 -8.70 -4.07 -0.02
C ASP A 128 -8.13 -3.31 1.18
N GLU A 129 -6.81 -3.33 1.35
CA GLU A 129 -6.16 -2.68 2.50
C GLU A 129 -6.60 -1.21 2.65
N CYS A 130 -7.07 -0.63 1.54
CA CYS A 130 -7.80 0.61 1.45
C CYS A 130 -9.17 0.56 2.20
N GLY A 131 -10.16 -0.18 1.72
CA GLY A 131 -11.53 -0.18 2.28
C GLY A 131 -11.59 -0.53 3.77
N LYS A 132 -10.73 -1.45 4.20
CA LYS A 132 -10.58 -1.83 5.62
C LYS A 132 -10.33 -0.66 6.55
N CYS A 133 -9.59 0.32 6.08
CA CYS A 133 -8.96 1.35 6.91
C CYS A 133 -9.42 2.77 6.57
N HIS A 134 -10.35 2.94 5.62
CA HIS A 134 -10.83 4.26 5.20
C HIS A 134 -11.72 4.92 6.26
N VAL A 135 -11.58 6.23 6.44
CA VAL A 135 -12.44 7.03 7.34
C VAL A 135 -13.75 7.46 6.67
N GLY A 136 -14.17 6.80 5.59
CA GLY A 136 -15.45 7.03 4.91
C GLY A 136 -16.05 5.73 4.35
N ARG A 137 -17.34 5.77 4.02
CA ARG A 137 -18.10 4.71 3.31
C ARG A 137 -17.86 4.75 1.80
N TYR A 138 -17.57 5.94 1.29
CA TYR A 138 -17.36 6.24 -0.11
C TYR A 138 -15.91 6.64 -0.34
N LEU A 139 -15.42 6.40 -1.56
CA LEU A 139 -14.11 6.89 -1.99
C LEU A 139 -14.16 8.41 -2.21
N PRO A 140 -13.05 9.14 -2.00
CA PRO A 140 -13.02 10.60 -2.10
C PRO A 140 -13.50 11.15 -3.46
N MET A 141 -13.16 10.47 -4.56
CA MET A 141 -13.53 10.90 -5.91
C MET A 141 -15.03 10.80 -6.22
N VAL A 142 -15.79 10.02 -5.42
CA VAL A 142 -17.23 9.79 -5.65
C VAL A 142 -18.01 11.08 -5.55
N GLU A 143 -17.55 12.07 -4.77
CA GLU A 143 -18.26 13.35 -4.65
C GLU A 143 -18.49 14.02 -6.00
N GLN A 144 -17.42 14.23 -6.79
CA GLN A 144 -17.53 14.88 -8.10
C GLN A 144 -18.31 14.02 -9.09
N MET A 145 -18.24 12.70 -8.94
CA MET A 145 -19.04 11.77 -9.73
C MET A 145 -20.54 11.96 -9.49
N LEU A 146 -20.94 12.11 -8.22
CA LEU A 146 -22.31 12.38 -7.84
C LEU A 146 -22.78 13.74 -8.35
N VAL A 147 -21.92 14.78 -8.30
CA VAL A 147 -22.26 16.10 -8.87
C VAL A 147 -22.63 15.99 -10.35
N GLY A 148 -21.82 15.28 -11.15
CA GLY A 148 -22.11 15.05 -12.56
C GLY A 148 -23.45 14.31 -12.76
N SER A 149 -23.61 13.19 -12.07
CA SER A 149 -24.80 12.33 -12.17
C SER A 149 -26.09 13.07 -11.77
N PHE A 150 -26.07 13.81 -10.67
CA PHE A 150 -27.22 14.58 -10.19
C PHE A 150 -27.54 15.77 -11.10
N THR A 151 -26.52 16.37 -11.72
CA THR A 151 -26.72 17.40 -12.75
C THR A 151 -27.44 16.83 -13.97
N GLU A 152 -27.08 15.62 -14.41
CA GLU A 152 -27.76 14.92 -15.51
C GLU A 152 -29.20 14.53 -15.18
N MET A 153 -29.47 14.19 -13.92
CA MET A 153 -30.83 14.00 -13.40
C MET A 153 -31.66 15.29 -13.37
N GLY A 154 -31.03 16.45 -13.56
CA GLY A 154 -31.69 17.77 -13.56
C GLY A 154 -31.86 18.38 -12.17
N LEU A 155 -31.14 17.86 -11.17
CA LEU A 155 -31.17 18.38 -9.80
C LEU A 155 -30.42 19.72 -9.73
N THR A 156 -31.07 20.75 -9.20
CA THR A 156 -30.51 22.11 -9.16
C THR A 156 -29.50 22.34 -8.04
N ASP A 157 -29.42 21.41 -7.10
CA ASP A 157 -28.60 21.42 -5.89
C ASP A 157 -27.62 20.24 -5.84
N ALA A 158 -27.26 19.68 -7.01
CA ALA A 158 -26.36 18.54 -7.19
C ALA A 158 -25.09 18.60 -6.32
N GLU A 159 -24.39 19.74 -6.30
CA GLU A 159 -23.20 19.95 -5.45
C GLU A 159 -23.50 19.78 -3.96
N THR A 160 -24.63 20.32 -3.49
CA THR A 160 -25.02 20.26 -2.08
C THR A 160 -25.44 18.85 -1.68
N GLN A 161 -26.19 18.16 -2.54
CA GLN A 161 -26.59 16.78 -2.27
C GLN A 161 -25.39 15.82 -2.25
N ALA A 162 -24.47 15.95 -3.22
CA ALA A 162 -23.23 15.16 -3.25
C ALA A 162 -22.41 15.38 -1.98
N ALA A 163 -22.14 16.63 -1.61
CA ALA A 163 -21.40 16.95 -0.38
C ALA A 163 -22.06 16.34 0.87
N ARG A 164 -23.39 16.45 0.99
CA ARG A 164 -24.15 15.86 2.11
C ARG A 164 -23.98 14.34 2.20
N ILE A 165 -24.08 13.63 1.08
CA ILE A 165 -23.92 12.16 1.03
C ILE A 165 -22.51 11.76 1.47
N MET A 166 -21.49 12.46 0.97
CA MET A 166 -20.09 12.17 1.32
C MET A 166 -19.80 12.45 2.79
N ASP A 167 -20.26 13.59 3.30
CA ASP A 167 -20.08 13.99 4.70
C ASP A 167 -20.83 13.03 5.65
N GLY A 168 -22.04 12.63 5.29
CA GLY A 168 -22.83 11.64 6.04
C GLY A 168 -22.22 10.24 6.02
N GLY A 169 -21.37 9.94 5.04
CA GLY A 169 -20.62 8.69 4.91
C GLY A 169 -19.31 8.63 5.70
N MET A 170 -18.87 9.73 6.34
CA MET A 170 -17.63 9.73 7.13
C MET A 170 -17.75 8.86 8.39
N ASP A 171 -16.66 8.21 8.77
CA ASP A 171 -16.54 7.41 9.99
C ASP A 171 -15.70 8.12 11.04
N CYS A 172 -16.35 8.85 11.95
CA CYS A 172 -15.66 9.41 13.11
C CYS A 172 -15.28 8.32 14.13
N LEU A 173 -16.03 7.21 14.19
CA LEU A 173 -15.94 6.21 15.25
C LEU A 173 -14.73 5.28 15.09
N ILE A 174 -14.27 5.04 13.86
CA ILE A 174 -13.05 4.24 13.64
C ILE A 174 -11.83 4.80 14.39
N CYS A 175 -11.75 6.12 14.58
CA CYS A 175 -10.67 6.79 15.31
C CYS A 175 -11.04 7.23 16.73
N HIS A 176 -12.33 7.33 17.06
CA HIS A 176 -12.79 7.90 18.33
C HIS A 176 -13.48 6.91 19.26
N ALA A 177 -14.10 5.85 18.76
CA ALA A 177 -14.74 4.85 19.61
C ALA A 177 -13.68 3.95 20.26
N GLU A 178 -13.78 3.62 21.54
CA GLU A 178 -12.93 2.62 22.19
C GLU A 178 -13.36 1.20 21.80
N THR A 179 -14.67 0.98 21.68
CA THR A 179 -15.29 -0.25 21.16
C THR A 179 -15.75 0.01 19.73
N TYR A 180 -15.31 -0.83 18.80
CA TYR A 180 -15.68 -0.74 17.39
C TYR A 180 -15.74 -2.16 16.83
N ARG A 181 -16.77 -2.45 16.05
CA ARG A 181 -16.97 -3.74 15.40
C ARG A 181 -16.39 -3.74 14.00
N SER A 182 -15.76 -4.84 13.61
CA SER A 182 -15.23 -5.05 12.26
C SER A 182 -16.33 -5.20 11.21
N TYR A 183 -17.57 -5.47 11.63
CA TYR A 183 -18.77 -5.36 10.82
C TYR A 183 -20.00 -5.05 11.70
N PRO A 184 -20.98 -4.28 11.19
CA PRO A 184 -22.27 -4.12 11.88
C PRO A 184 -23.07 -5.43 11.81
N GLU A 185 -23.93 -5.67 12.81
CA GLU A 185 -24.82 -6.86 12.88
C GLU A 185 -25.65 -7.05 11.61
N ASP A 186 -26.03 -5.94 10.98
CA ASP A 186 -26.92 -5.90 9.83
C ASP A 186 -26.16 -5.73 8.50
N ALA A 187 -24.86 -6.02 8.46
CA ALA A 187 -24.07 -5.89 7.23
C ALA A 187 -24.62 -6.77 6.10
N ALA A 188 -24.81 -6.19 4.91
CA ALA A 188 -25.34 -6.92 3.75
C ALA A 188 -24.40 -8.06 3.30
N LEU A 189 -23.09 -7.87 3.41
CA LEU A 189 -22.07 -8.85 3.01
C LEU A 189 -20.88 -8.84 3.96
N VAL A 190 -20.69 -9.96 4.67
CA VAL A 190 -19.56 -10.20 5.59
C VAL A 190 -18.61 -11.23 4.96
N ALA A 191 -17.30 -10.97 5.04
CA ALA A 191 -16.30 -11.90 4.56
C ALA A 191 -16.28 -13.19 5.42
N ASN A 192 -16.14 -14.37 4.80
CA ASN A 192 -16.20 -15.65 5.54
C ASN A 192 -15.14 -15.81 6.63
N PHE A 193 -13.96 -15.19 6.47
CA PHE A 193 -12.89 -15.24 7.48
C PHE A 193 -13.17 -14.34 8.69
N ALA A 194 -14.31 -13.62 8.72
CA ALA A 194 -14.64 -12.74 9.82
C ALA A 194 -14.90 -13.54 11.12
N PRO A 195 -14.31 -13.16 12.27
CA PRO A 195 -14.59 -13.84 13.52
C PRO A 195 -16.03 -13.60 14.00
N ASP A 196 -16.57 -14.57 14.73
CA ASP A 196 -17.93 -14.55 15.27
C ASP A 196 -18.20 -13.40 16.26
N ASP A 197 -17.18 -12.78 16.84
CA ASP A 197 -17.31 -11.72 17.85
C ASP A 197 -17.33 -10.29 17.28
N ALA A 198 -17.11 -10.16 15.97
CA ALA A 198 -17.06 -8.89 15.24
C ALA A 198 -16.10 -7.84 15.84
N ARG A 199 -15.07 -8.17 16.61
CA ARG A 199 -14.20 -7.14 17.22
C ARG A 199 -13.26 -6.51 16.19
N SER A 200 -13.02 -5.20 16.30
CA SER A 200 -11.98 -4.49 15.53
C SER A 200 -10.76 -4.10 16.40
N PRO A 201 -9.52 -4.35 15.92
CA PRO A 201 -9.21 -5.15 14.74
C PRO A 201 -9.54 -6.64 14.97
N THR A 202 -9.80 -7.39 13.89
CA THR A 202 -9.90 -8.86 13.95
C THR A 202 -8.54 -9.49 14.30
N ALA A 203 -8.52 -10.80 14.57
CA ALA A 203 -7.27 -11.55 14.77
C ALA A 203 -6.30 -11.37 13.59
N GLU A 204 -6.81 -11.22 12.37
CA GLU A 204 -6.03 -10.99 11.14
C GLU A 204 -5.57 -9.53 10.96
N GLY A 205 -5.88 -8.65 11.92
CA GLY A 205 -5.50 -7.24 11.88
C GLY A 205 -6.38 -6.41 10.94
N TYR A 206 -7.64 -6.79 10.74
CA TYR A 206 -8.57 -6.02 9.92
C TYR A 206 -9.48 -5.13 10.76
N ALA A 207 -9.46 -3.82 10.49
CA ALA A 207 -10.40 -2.88 11.11
C ALA A 207 -11.84 -3.14 10.66
N ARG A 208 -12.03 -3.53 9.40
CA ARG A 208 -13.33 -3.87 8.82
C ARG A 208 -13.24 -5.09 7.93
N VAL A 209 -14.32 -5.88 7.88
CA VAL A 209 -14.41 -7.13 7.11
C VAL A 209 -15.74 -7.29 6.37
N ALA A 210 -16.55 -6.22 6.30
CA ALA A 210 -17.85 -6.23 5.62
C ALA A 210 -18.09 -5.00 4.73
N ARG A 211 -18.97 -5.18 3.76
CA ARG A 211 -19.53 -4.12 2.91
C ARG A 211 -21.05 -4.11 3.02
N ASP A 212 -21.64 -2.96 2.73
CA ASP A 212 -23.08 -2.78 2.62
C ASP A 212 -23.44 -2.23 1.23
N ASP A 213 -24.70 -2.38 0.82
CA ASP A 213 -25.20 -2.00 -0.50
C ASP A 213 -26.17 -0.82 -0.34
N THR A 214 -25.74 0.20 0.41
CA THR A 214 -26.56 1.34 0.90
C THR A 214 -27.76 1.00 1.79
N ASP A 215 -27.94 -0.26 2.17
CA ASP A 215 -28.85 -0.67 3.26
C ASP A 215 -28.13 -0.46 4.59
N PHE A 216 -28.15 0.77 5.11
CA PHE A 216 -27.39 1.14 6.30
C PHE A 216 -28.11 0.81 7.59
N ASP A 217 -29.44 0.68 7.56
CA ASP A 217 -30.24 0.36 8.72
C ASP A 217 -30.59 -1.14 8.87
N GLY A 218 -30.36 -1.93 7.82
CA GLY A 218 -30.47 -3.39 7.83
C GLY A 218 -31.86 -3.92 7.49
N ASP A 219 -32.73 -3.11 6.89
CA ASP A 219 -34.13 -3.48 6.63
C ASP A 219 -34.30 -4.37 5.38
N GLY A 220 -33.21 -4.62 4.65
CA GLY A 220 -33.17 -5.40 3.43
C GLY A 220 -33.47 -4.60 2.17
N GLN A 221 -33.51 -3.27 2.24
CA GLN A 221 -33.67 -2.35 1.10
C GLN A 221 -32.60 -1.24 1.12
N PRO A 222 -32.17 -0.75 -0.05
CA PRO A 222 -31.32 0.44 -0.13
C PRO A 222 -31.99 1.68 0.49
N ASP A 223 -31.28 2.38 1.37
CA ASP A 223 -31.76 3.62 1.96
C ASP A 223 -31.91 4.74 0.92
N PRO A 224 -32.94 5.61 1.03
CA PRO A 224 -33.01 6.84 0.25
C PRO A 224 -31.85 7.79 0.59
N LEU A 225 -31.11 8.23 -0.43
CA LEU A 225 -29.96 9.14 -0.27
C LEU A 225 -30.06 10.40 -1.12
N ILE A 226 -30.91 10.42 -2.14
CA ILE A 226 -31.09 11.54 -3.06
C ILE A 226 -32.47 12.17 -2.79
N ASP A 227 -32.53 13.50 -2.72
CA ASP A 227 -33.77 14.27 -2.65
C ASP A 227 -34.13 14.73 -4.07
N THR A 228 -35.13 14.09 -4.68
CA THR A 228 -35.50 14.37 -6.07
C THR A 228 -36.65 15.36 -6.21
N ASP A 229 -37.42 15.59 -5.16
CA ASP A 229 -38.57 16.53 -5.16
C ASP A 229 -38.27 17.90 -4.53
N GLY A 230 -37.12 18.02 -3.85
CA GLY A 230 -36.59 19.24 -3.27
C GLY A 230 -37.24 19.64 -1.94
N ASP A 231 -37.86 18.69 -1.23
CA ASP A 231 -38.48 18.94 0.07
C ASP A 231 -37.50 18.93 1.26
N GLY A 232 -36.25 18.53 1.01
CA GLY A 232 -35.16 18.45 1.98
C GLY A 232 -34.99 17.08 2.62
N GLU A 233 -35.83 16.09 2.29
CA GLU A 233 -35.71 14.70 2.75
C GLU A 233 -35.36 13.77 1.58
N PRO A 234 -34.36 12.88 1.73
CA PRO A 234 -34.07 11.89 0.70
C PRO A 234 -35.25 10.97 0.40
N ASP A 235 -35.53 10.73 -0.88
CA ASP A 235 -36.65 9.93 -1.38
C ASP A 235 -36.25 8.84 -2.38
N THR A 236 -35.00 8.86 -2.87
CA THR A 236 -34.50 7.98 -3.92
C THR A 236 -33.16 7.35 -3.51
N PRO A 237 -32.96 6.03 -3.69
CA PRO A 237 -31.69 5.37 -3.36
C PRO A 237 -30.57 5.72 -4.35
N LEU A 238 -29.32 5.58 -3.90
CA LEU A 238 -28.15 5.75 -4.75
C LEU A 238 -27.84 4.46 -5.52
N MET A 239 -27.98 4.51 -6.84
CA MET A 239 -27.80 3.35 -7.73
C MET A 239 -26.62 3.59 -8.70
N MET A 240 -26.03 2.49 -9.16
CA MET A 240 -24.91 2.45 -10.11
C MET A 240 -25.22 1.50 -11.27
N ASP A 241 -24.79 1.89 -12.47
CA ASP A 241 -24.73 1.03 -13.65
C ASP A 241 -23.42 0.24 -13.61
N ARG A 242 -23.47 -0.97 -13.03
CA ARG A 242 -22.27 -1.80 -12.84
C ARG A 242 -21.88 -2.57 -14.11
N ASP A 243 -22.84 -2.88 -14.99
CA ASP A 243 -22.61 -3.70 -16.18
C ASP A 243 -22.40 -2.88 -17.46
N GLY A 244 -22.58 -1.56 -17.39
CA GLY A 244 -22.34 -0.60 -18.45
C GLY A 244 -23.43 -0.61 -19.52
N ASP A 245 -24.64 -1.06 -19.20
CA ASP A 245 -25.76 -1.12 -20.16
C ASP A 245 -26.49 0.23 -20.33
N GLY A 246 -26.14 1.22 -19.51
CA GLY A 246 -26.73 2.55 -19.47
C GLY A 246 -27.86 2.71 -18.45
N THR A 247 -28.16 1.69 -17.65
CA THR A 247 -29.21 1.69 -16.62
C THR A 247 -28.58 1.52 -15.24
N PRO A 248 -28.89 2.39 -14.26
CA PRO A 248 -28.48 2.15 -12.88
C PRO A 248 -29.47 1.23 -12.14
N GLU A 249 -29.12 -0.03 -11.92
CA GLU A 249 -29.95 -0.99 -11.15
C GLU A 249 -29.22 -1.72 -10.01
N THR A 250 -27.93 -1.45 -9.82
CA THR A 250 -27.18 -2.01 -8.68
C THR A 250 -27.09 -0.96 -7.59
N PRO A 251 -27.45 -1.25 -6.32
CA PRO A 251 -27.21 -0.32 -5.23
C PRO A 251 -25.73 0.02 -5.13
N TRP A 252 -25.41 1.25 -4.74
CA TRP A 252 -24.03 1.66 -4.65
C TRP A 252 -23.27 0.86 -3.57
N PRO A 253 -22.18 0.16 -3.90
CA PRO A 253 -21.46 -0.60 -2.88
C PRO A 253 -20.67 0.34 -1.97
N THR A 254 -20.78 0.16 -0.66
CA THR A 254 -20.12 0.96 0.36
C THR A 254 -19.40 0.08 1.37
N VAL A 255 -18.40 0.64 2.07
CA VAL A 255 -17.76 -0.07 3.18
C VAL A 255 -18.66 0.03 4.42
N ALA A 256 -18.94 -1.11 5.05
CA ALA A 256 -19.77 -1.14 6.25
C ALA A 256 -19.06 -0.47 7.43
N GLN A 257 -19.81 0.24 8.27
CA GLN A 257 -19.28 0.97 9.42
C GLN A 257 -20.00 0.56 10.70
N ASP A 258 -19.28 0.43 11.79
CA ASP A 258 -19.90 0.33 13.10
C ASP A 258 -20.42 1.70 13.55
N ARG A 259 -21.75 1.87 13.45
CA ARG A 259 -22.49 3.04 13.93
C ARG A 259 -23.40 2.69 15.11
N SER A 260 -23.08 1.61 15.84
CA SER A 260 -23.89 1.15 16.96
C SER A 260 -23.91 2.15 18.13
N VAL A 261 -24.95 2.04 18.96
CA VAL A 261 -25.06 2.79 20.22
C VAL A 261 -23.86 2.50 21.14
N GLU A 262 -23.33 1.28 21.11
CA GLU A 262 -22.14 0.87 21.87
C GLU A 262 -20.89 1.63 21.42
N ALA A 263 -20.61 1.66 20.12
CA ALA A 263 -19.49 2.42 19.56
C ALA A 263 -19.62 3.92 19.90
N MET A 264 -20.80 4.49 19.70
CA MET A 264 -21.13 5.88 20.06
C MET A 264 -20.95 6.16 21.55
N GLY A 265 -21.30 5.21 22.41
CA GLY A 265 -21.16 5.32 23.87
C GLY A 265 -19.71 5.29 24.33
N SER A 266 -18.82 4.74 23.51
CA SER A 266 -17.40 4.57 23.79
C SER A 266 -16.51 5.67 23.17
N ILE A 267 -17.10 6.75 22.66
CA ILE A 267 -16.34 7.88 22.07
C ILE A 267 -15.38 8.49 23.09
N GLY A 268 -14.12 8.59 22.67
CA GLY A 268 -13.02 9.17 23.42
C GLY A 268 -11.97 9.82 22.52
N MET A 269 -10.86 10.19 23.15
CA MET A 269 -9.69 10.68 22.44
C MET A 269 -9.02 9.52 21.69
N THR A 270 -8.56 9.79 20.48
CA THR A 270 -7.72 8.85 19.71
C THR A 270 -6.52 8.41 20.55
N ASN A 271 -6.31 7.10 20.58
CA ASN A 271 -5.27 6.40 21.32
C ASN A 271 -4.60 5.33 20.43
N ASP A 272 -3.58 4.66 20.96
CA ASP A 272 -2.78 3.68 20.25
C ASP A 272 -3.67 2.58 19.69
N HIS A 273 -4.62 2.04 20.46
CA HIS A 273 -5.55 1.01 20.00
C HIS A 273 -6.37 1.48 18.79
N THR A 274 -6.91 2.70 18.81
CA THR A 274 -7.67 3.25 17.67
C THR A 274 -6.81 3.44 16.41
N CYS A 275 -5.54 3.84 16.56
CA CYS A 275 -4.60 3.93 15.43
C CYS A 275 -4.27 2.53 14.89
N LEU A 276 -4.02 1.59 15.79
CA LEU A 276 -3.59 0.23 15.50
C LEU A 276 -4.70 -0.62 14.86
N ARG A 277 -5.98 -0.22 14.93
CA ARG A 277 -7.05 -0.83 14.09
C ARG A 277 -6.66 -0.91 12.62
N CYS A 278 -6.05 0.16 12.12
CA CYS A 278 -5.64 0.28 10.73
C CYS A 278 -4.12 0.18 10.55
N HIS A 279 -3.34 0.60 11.54
CA HIS A 279 -1.88 0.66 11.43
C HIS A 279 -1.16 -0.58 12.00
N GLU A 280 -1.84 -1.46 12.73
CA GLU A 280 -1.32 -2.77 13.15
C GLU A 280 -1.61 -3.85 12.10
N HIS A 281 -1.31 -3.55 10.82
CA HIS A 281 -1.05 -4.61 9.82
C HIS A 281 0.28 -5.33 10.09
N ALA A 282 0.88 -5.11 11.26
CA ALA A 282 2.25 -5.40 11.60
C ALA A 282 2.48 -6.85 12.07
N ARG A 283 1.42 -7.62 12.39
CA ARG A 283 1.54 -9.05 12.73
C ARG A 283 1.96 -9.89 11.52
N THR A 284 1.19 -9.80 10.44
CA THR A 284 1.49 -10.43 9.13
C THR A 284 2.83 -9.98 8.52
N GLY A 285 3.43 -8.94 9.10
CA GLY A 285 4.58 -8.23 8.58
C GLY A 285 4.46 -7.90 7.10
N TYR A 286 3.26 -7.87 6.50
CA TYR A 286 3.11 -7.80 5.05
C TYR A 286 3.66 -6.49 4.51
N LYS A 287 3.38 -5.35 5.17
CA LYS A 287 3.84 -4.01 4.76
C LYS A 287 5.18 -3.64 5.39
N ARG A 288 5.14 -3.00 6.56
CA ARG A 288 6.33 -2.36 7.16
C ARG A 288 7.17 -3.32 8.01
N GLY A 289 6.60 -4.45 8.43
CA GLY A 289 7.33 -5.52 9.12
C GLY A 289 7.93 -5.13 10.48
N THR A 290 7.43 -4.06 11.11
CA THR A 290 7.89 -3.58 12.42
C THR A 290 6.70 -3.46 13.37
N LEU A 291 6.73 -4.17 14.50
CA LEU A 291 5.66 -4.22 15.50
C LEU A 291 5.76 -3.07 16.50
N PHE A 292 4.65 -2.35 16.73
CA PHE A 292 4.53 -1.36 17.81
C PHE A 292 3.96 -2.03 19.07
N ARG A 293 4.76 -2.93 19.67
CA ARG A 293 4.37 -3.72 20.85
C ARG A 293 5.51 -3.81 21.86
N GLU A 294 5.18 -4.19 23.10
CA GLU A 294 6.19 -4.44 24.13
C GLU A 294 7.24 -5.45 23.63
N GLY A 295 8.51 -5.21 23.93
CA GLY A 295 9.62 -6.04 23.44
C GLY A 295 10.07 -5.75 22.00
N HIS A 296 9.21 -5.16 21.17
CA HIS A 296 9.50 -4.84 19.76
C HIS A 296 9.73 -3.35 19.50
N ASP A 297 9.05 -2.48 20.24
CA ASP A 297 9.25 -1.03 20.21
C ASP A 297 9.36 -0.47 21.63
N VAL A 298 10.44 0.25 21.93
CA VAL A 298 10.67 0.90 23.23
C VAL A 298 9.62 1.96 23.57
N HIS A 299 8.99 2.53 22.56
CA HIS A 299 7.99 3.56 22.74
C HIS A 299 6.62 2.97 23.06
N ALA A 300 6.34 1.72 22.70
CA ALA A 300 5.03 1.08 22.88
C ALA A 300 4.57 1.01 24.35
N THR A 301 5.49 1.00 25.30
CA THR A 301 5.19 0.96 26.75
C THR A 301 5.61 2.23 27.50
N SER A 302 6.03 3.28 26.79
CA SER A 302 6.58 4.47 27.42
C SER A 302 5.50 5.44 27.92
N GLU A 303 5.31 5.51 29.23
CA GLU A 303 4.43 6.48 29.89
C GLU A 303 4.85 7.94 29.65
N ALA A 304 6.16 8.19 29.46
CA ALA A 304 6.65 9.52 29.14
C ALA A 304 6.22 9.94 27.73
N VAL A 305 6.22 9.01 26.77
CA VAL A 305 5.74 9.26 25.40
C VAL A 305 4.22 9.43 25.41
N ALA A 306 3.48 8.58 26.13
CA ALA A 306 2.03 8.73 26.31
C ALA A 306 1.67 10.12 26.89
N ALA A 307 2.40 10.57 27.91
CA ALA A 307 2.21 11.89 28.51
C ALA A 307 2.45 13.05 27.51
N LEU A 308 3.39 12.91 26.58
CA LEU A 308 3.62 13.90 25.51
C LEU A 308 2.46 13.95 24.50
N GLY A 309 1.85 12.81 24.20
CA GLY A 309 0.64 12.74 23.37
C GLY A 309 -0.66 13.08 24.09
N GLY A 310 -0.58 13.51 25.36
CA GLY A 310 -1.71 14.03 26.12
C GLY A 310 -2.43 13.03 27.02
N GLY A 311 -1.84 11.86 27.31
CA GLY A 311 -2.37 10.93 28.32
C GLY A 311 -2.16 9.46 28.01
N GLU A 312 -2.76 8.61 28.85
CA GLU A 312 -2.68 7.15 28.78
C GLU A 312 -3.03 6.62 27.38
N GLY A 313 -2.19 5.71 26.87
CA GLY A 313 -2.39 5.07 25.57
C GLY A 313 -2.27 6.01 24.38
N ARG A 314 -1.69 7.21 24.49
CA ARG A 314 -1.60 8.19 23.38
C ARG A 314 -0.16 8.34 22.89
N ARG A 315 0.53 7.25 22.62
CA ARG A 315 1.95 7.25 22.26
C ARG A 315 2.16 7.60 20.78
N CYS A 316 1.26 7.18 19.90
CA CYS A 316 1.32 7.49 18.47
C CYS A 316 1.26 9.01 18.23
N VAL A 317 0.29 9.70 18.85
CA VAL A 317 0.06 11.15 18.69
C VAL A 317 1.06 12.02 19.44
N ALA A 318 1.98 11.42 20.20
CA ALA A 318 3.13 12.13 20.77
C ALA A 318 4.14 12.55 19.68
N CYS A 319 4.30 11.70 18.66
CA CYS A 319 5.14 11.97 17.48
C CYS A 319 4.31 12.47 16.31
N HIS A 320 3.20 11.78 16.03
CA HIS A 320 2.24 12.12 14.97
C HIS A 320 1.21 13.11 15.51
N THR A 321 1.67 14.30 15.90
CA THR A 321 0.79 15.33 16.46
C THR A 321 -0.31 15.68 15.47
N ALA A 322 -1.53 15.79 15.97
CA ALA A 322 -2.71 16.10 15.17
C ALA A 322 -3.12 17.58 15.32
N THR A 323 -3.54 18.22 14.23
CA THR A 323 -4.09 19.57 14.21
C THR A 323 -5.09 19.69 13.06
N HIS A 324 -6.33 20.08 13.34
CA HIS A 324 -7.43 20.09 12.36
C HIS A 324 -7.57 18.75 11.61
N HIS A 325 -7.61 17.64 12.35
CA HIS A 325 -7.65 16.25 11.83
C HIS A 325 -6.50 15.82 10.88
N LYS A 326 -5.50 16.67 10.68
CA LYS A 326 -4.26 16.35 9.96
C LYS A 326 -3.18 15.84 10.90
N PHE A 327 -2.48 14.79 10.50
CA PHE A 327 -1.42 14.15 11.29
C PHE A 327 -0.04 14.40 10.69
N LYS A 328 0.88 14.84 11.54
CA LYS A 328 2.29 14.98 11.18
C LYS A 328 2.89 13.61 10.85
N ARG A 329 3.55 13.46 9.70
CA ARG A 329 4.12 12.17 9.27
C ARG A 329 5.64 12.15 9.16
N GLY A 330 6.27 13.25 8.77
CA GLY A 330 7.71 13.30 8.44
C GLY A 330 7.95 13.41 6.94
N ASP A 331 9.16 13.80 6.53
CA ASP A 331 9.48 14.08 5.12
C ASP A 331 9.95 12.86 4.33
N ASN A 332 10.23 11.75 5.01
CA ASN A 332 10.76 10.52 4.42
C ASN A 332 9.67 9.63 3.75
N VAL A 333 8.57 10.24 3.32
CA VAL A 333 7.32 9.59 2.88
C VAL A 333 7.40 8.92 1.51
N GLY A 334 8.46 9.18 0.75
CA GLY A 334 8.68 8.50 -0.53
C GLY A 334 8.90 7.00 -0.36
N GLY A 335 9.57 6.57 0.72
CA GLY A 335 10.01 5.18 0.88
C GLY A 335 8.91 4.12 0.96
N ASP A 336 7.63 4.50 1.11
CA ASP A 336 6.47 3.59 1.06
C ASP A 336 5.30 4.12 0.21
N LEU A 337 5.49 5.25 -0.48
CA LEU A 337 4.50 5.93 -1.34
C LEU A 337 3.13 6.21 -0.69
N MET A 338 3.07 6.32 0.63
CA MET A 338 1.85 6.77 1.29
C MET A 338 1.74 8.30 1.23
N ALA A 339 0.53 8.83 1.33
CA ALA A 339 0.26 10.26 1.38
C ALA A 339 0.68 10.90 2.72
N ALA A 340 0.84 12.22 2.73
CA ALA A 340 1.15 13.02 3.92
C ALA A 340 0.23 14.25 4.00
N ASP A 341 -0.29 14.54 5.20
CA ASP A 341 -1.19 15.68 5.41
C ASP A 341 -0.52 17.05 5.20
N PHE A 342 0.77 17.12 5.52
CA PHE A 342 1.54 18.36 5.44
C PHE A 342 2.56 18.25 4.30
N GLU A 343 2.83 19.41 3.67
CA GLU A 343 3.78 19.52 2.56
C GLU A 343 5.17 18.99 2.96
N ILE A 344 5.78 18.22 2.05
CA ILE A 344 7.08 17.62 2.29
C ILE A 344 8.17 18.70 2.32
N GLY A 345 8.95 18.71 3.39
CA GLY A 345 9.97 19.73 3.66
C GLY A 345 9.45 20.96 4.41
N SER A 346 8.17 20.99 4.79
CA SER A 346 7.62 22.05 5.65
C SER A 346 8.00 21.85 7.13
N GLU A 347 8.09 22.94 7.89
CA GLU A 347 8.38 22.89 9.34
C GLU A 347 7.31 22.07 10.10
N GLU A 348 6.05 22.17 9.68
CA GLU A 348 4.94 21.40 10.24
C GLU A 348 5.12 19.90 10.04
N ASN A 349 5.71 19.46 8.93
CA ASN A 349 5.89 18.04 8.64
C ASN A 349 7.17 17.42 9.24
N GLU A 350 8.18 18.21 9.64
CA GLU A 350 9.49 17.70 10.12
C GLU A 350 9.41 16.71 11.30
N LEU A 351 9.51 15.40 11.06
CA LEU A 351 9.52 14.37 12.09
C LEU A 351 10.73 13.45 11.92
N ASN A 352 11.58 13.37 12.94
CA ASN A 352 12.70 12.43 13.02
C ASN A 352 13.09 12.17 14.48
N CYS A 353 14.03 11.24 14.71
CA CYS A 353 14.47 10.90 16.06
C CYS A 353 15.00 12.10 16.85
N MET A 354 15.62 13.08 16.19
CA MET A 354 16.20 14.25 16.85
C MET A 354 15.15 15.28 17.30
N SER A 355 13.89 15.14 16.86
CA SER A 355 12.77 15.95 17.38
C SER A 355 12.60 15.78 18.89
N CYS A 356 13.03 14.65 19.46
CA CYS A 356 13.03 14.40 20.91
C CYS A 356 14.42 13.98 21.46
N HIS A 357 15.24 13.29 20.67
CA HIS A 357 16.51 12.73 21.11
C HIS A 357 17.70 13.62 20.72
N GLN A 358 18.22 14.35 21.69
CA GLN A 358 19.35 15.25 21.48
C GLN A 358 20.67 14.47 21.33
N THR A 359 21.41 14.71 20.24
CA THR A 359 22.62 13.93 19.92
C THR A 359 23.70 13.98 21.01
N GLN A 360 23.78 15.07 21.76
CA GLN A 360 24.74 15.24 22.86
C GLN A 360 24.46 14.32 24.06
N ASP A 361 23.23 13.81 24.19
CA ASP A 361 22.81 12.94 25.28
C ASP A 361 22.94 11.45 24.90
N LEU A 362 23.27 11.17 23.63
CA LEU A 362 23.47 9.81 23.12
C LEU A 362 24.86 9.29 23.48
N ASN A 363 24.99 7.95 23.53
CA ASN A 363 26.28 7.33 23.80
C ASN A 363 27.27 7.62 22.65
N PRO A 364 28.36 8.37 22.90
CA PRO A 364 29.26 8.84 21.85
C PRO A 364 30.14 7.74 21.26
N VAL A 365 30.20 6.56 21.88
CA VAL A 365 30.93 5.39 21.33
C VAL A 365 30.26 4.91 20.04
N TYR A 366 28.94 4.85 20.03
CA TYR A 366 28.16 4.34 18.89
C TYR A 366 27.64 5.48 18.01
N HIS A 367 27.17 6.57 18.63
CA HIS A 367 26.67 7.77 17.95
C HIS A 367 27.82 8.75 17.69
N SER A 368 28.89 8.26 17.06
CA SER A 368 30.03 9.09 16.68
C SER A 368 29.64 10.12 15.62
N THR A 369 30.39 11.21 15.51
CA THR A 369 30.18 12.20 14.43
C THR A 369 30.24 11.57 13.04
N ALA A 370 31.05 10.52 12.86
CA ALA A 370 31.13 9.81 11.58
C ALA A 370 29.85 9.02 11.27
N HIS A 371 29.31 8.27 12.23
CA HIS A 371 28.06 7.54 12.05
C HIS A 371 26.87 8.48 11.85
N LEU A 372 26.72 9.50 12.69
CA LEU A 372 25.59 10.44 12.59
C LEU A 372 25.60 11.25 11.28
N ALA A 373 26.78 11.43 10.67
CA ALA A 373 26.92 12.10 9.37
C ALA A 373 26.53 11.20 8.19
N ALA A 374 26.68 9.87 8.32
CA ALA A 374 26.48 8.93 7.21
C ALA A 374 25.21 8.09 7.35
N MET A 375 24.68 7.88 8.55
CA MET A 375 23.63 6.91 8.84
C MET A 375 22.42 7.60 9.48
N SER A 376 21.23 7.10 9.15
CA SER A 376 20.02 7.44 9.89
C SER A 376 19.98 6.67 11.22
N CYS A 377 19.19 7.15 12.19
CA CYS A 377 19.13 6.54 13.52
C CYS A 377 18.53 5.12 13.44
N GLU A 378 17.54 4.97 12.57
CA GLU A 378 16.80 3.76 12.26
C GLU A 378 17.74 2.61 11.89
N THR A 379 18.84 2.88 11.19
CA THR A 379 19.81 1.85 10.77
C THR A 379 20.38 1.07 11.94
N CYS A 380 20.60 1.72 13.09
CA CYS A 380 21.11 1.05 14.29
C CYS A 380 19.99 0.57 15.21
N HIS A 381 18.83 1.23 15.17
CA HIS A 381 17.76 1.03 16.15
C HIS A 381 16.62 0.11 15.65
N ILE A 382 16.59 -0.21 14.35
CA ILE A 382 15.66 -1.16 13.72
C ILE A 382 16.50 -2.28 13.08
N PRO A 383 17.05 -3.21 13.87
CA PRO A 383 17.99 -4.23 13.38
C PRO A 383 17.32 -5.31 12.53
N HIS A 384 16.02 -5.54 12.72
CA HIS A 384 15.25 -6.57 12.01
C HIS A 384 13.84 -6.07 11.70
N THR A 385 13.31 -6.57 10.60
CA THR A 385 11.89 -6.50 10.23
C THR A 385 11.35 -7.93 10.06
N THR A 386 10.06 -8.13 9.79
CA THR A 386 9.49 -9.47 9.56
C THR A 386 8.40 -9.48 8.47
N GLY A 387 7.92 -10.68 8.13
CA GLY A 387 6.78 -10.98 7.29
C GLY A 387 7.09 -11.08 5.80
N ILE A 388 6.08 -10.82 4.98
CA ILE A 388 6.14 -11.05 3.52
C ILE A 388 7.22 -10.19 2.87
N THR A 389 8.18 -10.82 2.22
CA THR A 389 9.18 -10.18 1.35
C THR A 389 8.83 -10.28 -0.12
N TYR A 390 7.96 -11.22 -0.51
CA TYR A 390 7.50 -11.39 -1.89
C TYR A 390 6.08 -11.93 -1.99
N ALA A 391 5.22 -11.31 -2.80
CA ALA A 391 3.89 -11.86 -3.13
C ALA A 391 3.71 -12.06 -4.63
N LEU A 392 3.39 -13.27 -5.08
CA LEU A 392 3.13 -13.65 -6.46
C LEU A 392 1.64 -13.60 -6.78
N TRP A 393 1.26 -12.92 -7.86
CA TRP A 393 -0.06 -13.03 -8.46
C TRP A 393 0.06 -13.69 -9.83
N GLY A 394 -0.71 -14.74 -10.07
CA GLY A 394 -0.78 -15.36 -11.38
C GLY A 394 -2.07 -16.12 -11.59
N HIS A 395 -2.22 -16.65 -12.81
CA HIS A 395 -3.35 -17.51 -13.10
C HIS A 395 -3.31 -18.72 -12.16
N GLY A 396 -4.40 -18.94 -11.42
CA GLY A 396 -4.54 -20.05 -10.49
C GLY A 396 -4.30 -19.74 -9.01
N ALA A 397 -3.47 -18.76 -8.62
CA ALA A 397 -3.18 -18.49 -7.21
C ALA A 397 -2.52 -17.13 -6.88
N ASN A 398 -2.57 -16.77 -5.59
CA ASN A 398 -1.72 -15.78 -4.93
C ASN A 398 -0.85 -16.41 -3.83
N ILE A 399 0.47 -16.31 -3.94
CA ILE A 399 1.43 -17.00 -3.04
C ILE A 399 2.38 -15.99 -2.41
N THR A 400 2.72 -16.15 -1.14
CA THR A 400 3.56 -15.22 -0.37
C THR A 400 4.78 -15.89 0.26
N PHE A 401 5.91 -15.21 0.21
CA PHE A 401 7.19 -15.69 0.71
C PHE A 401 7.82 -14.67 1.66
N GLY A 402 8.46 -15.18 2.70
CA GLY A 402 9.53 -14.54 3.44
C GLY A 402 10.88 -14.88 2.83
N ARG A 403 11.95 -14.65 3.61
CA ARG A 403 13.33 -14.77 3.14
C ARG A 403 14.06 -15.91 3.84
N SER A 404 14.81 -16.72 3.08
CA SER A 404 15.69 -17.77 3.58
C SER A 404 16.94 -17.18 4.26
N ASP A 405 17.72 -18.02 4.95
CA ASP A 405 19.02 -17.65 5.53
C ASP A 405 20.02 -17.11 4.48
N GLU A 406 19.91 -17.59 3.23
CA GLU A 406 20.73 -17.16 2.09
C GLU A 406 20.27 -15.83 1.45
N GLY A 407 19.19 -15.23 1.97
CA GLY A 407 18.65 -13.98 1.48
C GLY A 407 17.66 -14.09 0.31
N LEU A 408 17.25 -15.31 -0.09
CA LEU A 408 16.35 -15.57 -1.21
C LEU A 408 14.87 -15.58 -0.80
N ASP A 409 13.98 -15.16 -1.69
CA ASP A 409 12.53 -15.17 -1.45
C ASP A 409 11.92 -16.57 -1.72
N THR A 410 12.32 -17.57 -0.92
CA THR A 410 11.90 -18.99 -1.07
C THR A 410 11.26 -19.57 0.19
N LEU A 411 11.18 -18.81 1.28
CA LEU A 411 10.56 -19.28 2.51
C LEU A 411 9.04 -19.05 2.43
N ARG A 412 8.21 -20.10 2.34
CA ARG A 412 6.76 -19.94 2.23
C ARG A 412 6.18 -19.39 3.54
N ILE A 413 5.36 -18.34 3.46
CA ILE A 413 4.60 -17.81 4.61
C ILE A 413 3.39 -18.72 4.88
N THR A 414 3.20 -19.20 6.10
CA THR A 414 2.06 -20.02 6.56
C THR A 414 0.75 -19.23 6.63
N SER A 415 -0.39 -19.92 6.74
CA SER A 415 -1.68 -19.25 7.06
C SER A 415 -1.73 -18.75 8.51
N ASP A 416 -1.04 -19.45 9.41
CA ASP A 416 -0.92 -19.15 10.84
C ASP A 416 -0.35 -17.75 11.11
N HIS A 417 0.64 -17.33 10.32
CA HIS A 417 1.23 -15.99 10.33
C HIS A 417 0.22 -14.84 10.15
N PHE A 418 -1.00 -15.16 9.71
CA PHE A 418 -2.09 -14.20 9.53
C PHE A 418 -3.11 -14.18 10.68
N LEU A 419 -2.97 -14.98 11.73
CA LEU A 419 -4.00 -15.18 12.77
C LEU A 419 -3.49 -14.82 14.17
N ASP A 420 -4.05 -13.81 14.83
CA ASP A 420 -3.76 -13.49 16.25
C ASP A 420 -4.62 -14.25 17.25
N ASP A 421 -4.03 -15.22 17.96
CA ASP A 421 -4.73 -15.91 19.06
C ASP A 421 -4.86 -15.08 20.36
N GLY A 422 -4.30 -13.88 20.36
CA GLY A 422 -4.28 -12.93 21.48
C GLY A 422 -3.11 -13.10 22.44
N THR A 423 -2.12 -13.96 22.13
CA THR A 423 -0.96 -14.21 22.99
C THR A 423 0.33 -13.57 22.45
N ASP A 424 1.21 -13.16 23.37
CA ASP A 424 2.53 -12.65 22.97
C ASP A 424 3.43 -13.77 22.44
N GLU A 425 3.24 -15.02 22.88
CA GLU A 425 4.00 -16.18 22.41
C GLU A 425 3.81 -16.45 20.92
N ASP A 426 2.58 -16.36 20.43
CA ASP A 426 2.20 -16.53 19.03
C ASP A 426 2.86 -15.44 18.16
N VAL A 427 2.65 -14.16 18.51
CA VAL A 427 3.31 -13.00 17.84
C VAL A 427 4.84 -13.13 17.80
N ASN A 428 5.45 -13.64 18.87
CA ASN A 428 6.89 -13.85 18.92
C ASN A 428 7.32 -14.97 17.96
N SER A 429 6.53 -16.02 17.81
CA SER A 429 6.80 -17.12 16.87
C SER A 429 6.68 -16.63 15.41
N ASP A 430 5.63 -15.90 15.06
CA ASP A 430 5.47 -15.22 13.75
C ASP A 430 6.69 -14.35 13.43
N PHE A 431 7.09 -13.51 14.40
CA PHE A 431 8.22 -12.60 14.23
C PHE A 431 9.50 -13.40 14.00
N GLU A 432 9.76 -14.42 14.80
CA GLU A 432 10.99 -15.21 14.73
C GLU A 432 11.06 -16.12 13.49
N ALA A 433 9.93 -16.66 13.03
CA ALA A 433 9.84 -17.49 11.83
C ALA A 433 10.24 -16.71 10.56
N TYR A 434 9.89 -15.42 10.46
CA TYR A 434 10.07 -14.63 9.25
C TYR A 434 10.88 -13.34 9.41
N LYS A 435 11.62 -13.18 10.52
CA LYS A 435 12.48 -12.00 10.69
C LYS A 435 13.57 -11.96 9.60
N THR A 436 13.82 -10.76 9.09
CA THR A 436 14.86 -10.49 8.11
C THR A 436 15.68 -9.28 8.54
N GLU A 437 16.98 -9.33 8.26
CA GLU A 437 17.83 -8.14 8.30
C GLU A 437 17.45 -7.18 7.16
N PRO A 438 17.59 -5.86 7.37
CA PRO A 438 17.23 -4.88 6.37
C PRO A 438 18.25 -4.80 5.23
N THR A 439 17.76 -4.39 4.07
CA THR A 439 18.59 -3.90 2.97
C THR A 439 19.00 -2.46 3.27
N LEU A 440 20.29 -2.15 3.20
CA LEU A 440 20.79 -0.79 3.45
C LEU A 440 20.92 0.00 2.15
N MET A 441 20.35 1.20 2.12
CA MET A 441 20.42 2.10 0.97
C MET A 441 20.73 3.53 1.39
N TRP A 442 21.39 4.27 0.50
CA TRP A 442 21.40 5.73 0.58
C TRP A 442 19.98 6.25 0.33
N PHE A 443 19.50 7.15 1.17
CA PHE A 443 18.14 7.70 1.08
C PHE A 443 18.07 9.15 1.57
N ASN A 444 17.34 10.00 0.84
CA ASN A 444 17.08 11.40 1.19
C ASN A 444 15.58 11.76 1.15
N GLY A 445 14.69 10.78 1.00
CA GLY A 445 13.26 10.99 0.76
C GLY A 445 12.79 10.65 -0.66
N GLN A 446 13.68 10.75 -1.66
CA GLN A 446 13.31 10.59 -3.08
C GLN A 446 13.21 9.14 -3.53
N VAL A 447 12.14 8.82 -4.27
CA VAL A 447 11.85 7.47 -4.80
C VAL A 447 11.21 7.50 -6.20
N SER A 448 11.18 6.35 -6.86
CA SER A 448 10.30 6.10 -8.01
C SER A 448 8.87 5.72 -7.60
N PHE A 449 7.92 5.65 -8.54
CA PHE A 449 6.56 5.10 -8.34
C PHE A 449 6.50 3.62 -7.88
N LEU A 450 7.64 2.93 -7.87
CA LEU A 450 7.79 1.58 -7.33
C LEU A 450 8.49 1.59 -5.97
N ALA A 451 8.52 2.75 -5.31
CA ALA A 451 9.14 3.03 -4.01
C ALA A 451 10.66 2.80 -3.96
N GLN A 452 11.35 2.70 -5.11
CA GLN A 452 12.80 2.50 -5.13
C GLN A 452 13.55 3.83 -4.90
N PRO A 453 14.51 3.91 -3.97
CA PRO A 453 15.29 5.12 -3.73
C PRO A 453 16.01 5.61 -4.98
N LEU A 454 15.95 6.91 -5.23
CA LEU A 454 16.62 7.58 -6.36
C LEU A 454 17.96 8.20 -5.98
N THR A 455 18.58 7.68 -4.93
CA THR A 455 19.75 8.27 -4.27
C THR A 455 20.98 7.40 -4.36
N LEU A 456 22.14 8.06 -4.44
CA LEU A 456 23.45 7.44 -4.57
C LEU A 456 24.36 7.86 -3.40
N ARG A 457 25.47 7.14 -3.22
CA ARG A 457 26.54 7.52 -2.29
C ARG A 457 26.95 8.97 -2.55
N GLY A 458 26.93 9.82 -1.52
CA GLY A 458 27.34 11.22 -1.66
C GLY A 458 26.30 12.16 -2.23
N THR A 459 25.08 11.70 -2.55
CA THR A 459 23.94 12.60 -2.80
C THR A 459 23.73 13.51 -1.58
N PRO A 460 23.57 14.85 -1.76
CA PRO A 460 23.33 15.75 -0.63
C PRO A 460 22.12 15.34 0.21
N GLY A 461 22.31 15.33 1.54
CA GLY A 461 21.26 14.96 2.50
C GLY A 461 20.99 13.45 2.62
N ALA A 462 21.54 12.62 1.73
CA ALA A 462 21.33 11.19 1.78
C ALA A 462 22.06 10.54 2.98
N LYS A 463 21.37 9.63 3.65
CA LYS A 463 21.92 8.80 4.73
C LYS A 463 21.71 7.32 4.42
N ILE A 464 22.56 6.48 4.98
CA ILE A 464 22.36 5.02 5.00
C ILE A 464 21.16 4.74 5.90
N THR A 465 20.13 4.13 5.33
CA THR A 465 18.82 3.90 5.96
C THR A 465 18.39 2.44 5.72
N PRO A 466 17.74 1.79 6.69
CA PRO A 466 17.29 0.41 6.54
C PRO A 466 15.96 0.36 5.79
N PHE A 467 15.88 -0.56 4.84
CA PHE A 467 14.66 -0.88 4.13
C PHE A 467 14.31 -2.35 4.32
N LYS A 468 13.03 -2.63 4.49
CA LYS A 468 12.52 -3.98 4.38
C LYS A 468 12.50 -4.36 2.89
N PRO A 469 13.07 -5.50 2.49
CA PRO A 469 12.92 -6.01 1.14
C PRO A 469 11.47 -6.40 0.89
N MET A 470 10.88 -5.90 -0.19
CA MET A 470 9.52 -6.22 -0.59
C MET A 470 9.36 -6.19 -2.11
N ALA A 471 9.33 -7.35 -2.72
CA ALA A 471 8.88 -7.53 -4.09
C ALA A 471 7.40 -7.87 -4.12
N ASN A 472 6.78 -7.63 -5.26
CA ASN A 472 5.53 -8.26 -5.60
C ASN A 472 5.62 -8.68 -7.07
N GLY A 473 5.26 -9.92 -7.36
CA GLY A 473 5.01 -10.41 -8.71
C GLY A 473 3.81 -9.64 -9.23
N MET A 474 4.06 -8.73 -10.16
CA MET A 474 3.06 -7.90 -10.80
C MET A 474 2.57 -8.58 -12.08
N VAL A 475 1.33 -8.29 -12.46
CA VAL A 475 0.73 -8.79 -13.70
C VAL A 475 0.84 -7.71 -14.77
N PHE A 476 1.44 -8.01 -15.91
CA PHE A 476 1.64 -7.07 -17.01
C PHE A 476 0.95 -7.50 -18.29
N ASP A 477 0.72 -6.53 -19.16
CA ASP A 477 0.34 -6.77 -20.55
C ASP A 477 1.52 -7.37 -21.33
N ALA A 478 1.47 -8.68 -21.56
CA ALA A 478 2.50 -9.41 -22.30
C ALA A 478 2.57 -9.00 -23.78
N ARG A 479 1.50 -8.40 -24.33
CA ARG A 479 1.48 -7.88 -25.72
C ARG A 479 2.49 -6.76 -25.94
N PHE A 480 3.02 -6.16 -24.86
CA PHE A 480 4.18 -5.27 -24.93
C PHE A 480 5.36 -5.91 -25.67
N PHE A 481 5.57 -7.20 -25.50
CA PHE A 481 6.66 -7.94 -26.14
C PHE A 481 6.43 -8.25 -27.63
N ASP A 482 5.22 -8.03 -28.15
CA ASP A 482 4.95 -8.12 -29.59
C ASP A 482 5.51 -6.92 -30.36
N GLY A 483 5.89 -5.85 -29.65
CA GLY A 483 6.48 -4.64 -30.24
C GLY A 483 5.50 -3.88 -31.14
N ILE A 484 4.20 -4.00 -30.89
CA ILE A 484 3.16 -3.28 -31.62
C ILE A 484 3.27 -1.79 -31.27
N MET A 485 3.33 -0.94 -32.29
CA MET A 485 3.52 0.50 -32.14
C MET A 485 2.23 1.27 -32.47
N THR A 486 2.01 2.39 -31.79
CA THR A 486 0.93 3.34 -32.05
C THR A 486 1.43 4.79 -31.99
N GLY A 487 0.70 5.72 -32.61
CA GLY A 487 1.04 7.14 -32.60
C GLY A 487 0.60 7.87 -31.33
N ASN A 488 1.35 8.89 -30.91
CA ASN A 488 0.92 9.93 -29.95
C ASN A 488 0.81 11.30 -30.64
N ASP A 489 0.49 12.36 -29.88
CA ASP A 489 0.30 13.70 -30.45
C ASP A 489 1.61 14.40 -30.81
N ALA A 490 2.75 13.85 -30.40
CA ALA A 490 4.05 14.42 -30.70
C ALA A 490 4.32 14.39 -32.22
N MET A 491 4.95 15.46 -32.71
CA MET A 491 5.31 15.62 -34.12
C MET A 491 4.12 15.45 -35.07
N ASP A 492 2.95 16.04 -34.76
CA ASP A 492 1.73 15.96 -35.57
C ASP A 492 1.27 14.50 -35.84
N GLY A 493 1.33 13.64 -34.82
CA GLY A 493 0.91 12.23 -34.94
C GLY A 493 1.97 11.28 -35.51
N GLN A 494 3.17 11.78 -35.82
CA GLN A 494 4.20 10.99 -36.52
C GLN A 494 5.06 10.16 -35.58
N TYR A 495 5.19 10.55 -34.31
CA TYR A 495 5.98 9.79 -33.36
C TYR A 495 5.23 8.52 -32.93
N GLN A 496 5.95 7.41 -32.81
CA GLN A 496 5.39 6.10 -32.47
C GLN A 496 5.99 5.60 -31.16
N TYR A 497 5.17 4.99 -30.32
CA TYR A 497 5.56 4.34 -29.06
C TYR A 497 4.86 2.98 -28.95
N ASN A 498 5.27 2.15 -27.98
CA ASN A 498 4.68 0.81 -27.81
C ASN A 498 3.21 0.92 -27.34
N ALA A 499 2.30 0.29 -28.08
CA ALA A 499 0.85 0.35 -27.87
C ALA A 499 0.39 -0.28 -26.54
N HIS A 500 1.24 -1.09 -25.92
CA HIS A 500 0.96 -1.81 -24.68
C HIS A 500 1.83 -1.35 -23.50
N SER A 501 2.39 -0.14 -23.60
CA SER A 501 3.20 0.48 -22.54
C SER A 501 2.34 1.15 -21.47
N MET A 502 2.90 1.37 -20.27
CA MET A 502 2.24 2.19 -19.22
C MET A 502 1.90 3.60 -19.72
N TYR A 503 2.74 4.16 -20.59
CA TYR A 503 2.47 5.46 -21.20
C TYR A 503 1.14 5.48 -21.97
N ARG A 504 0.74 4.38 -22.63
CA ARG A 504 -0.57 4.30 -23.31
C ARG A 504 -1.73 4.50 -22.33
N PHE A 505 -1.61 3.92 -21.14
CA PHE A 505 -2.64 4.02 -20.10
C PHE A 505 -2.69 5.43 -19.53
N LEU A 506 -1.54 6.05 -19.26
CA LEU A 506 -1.49 7.39 -18.64
C LEU A 506 -1.79 8.53 -19.62
N ALA A 507 -1.27 8.45 -20.85
CA ALA A 507 -1.29 9.57 -21.79
C ALA A 507 -2.24 9.38 -22.98
N GLY A 508 -2.84 8.20 -23.16
CA GLY A 508 -3.66 7.92 -24.34
C GLY A 508 -5.08 8.47 -24.25
N GLY A 509 -5.57 9.09 -25.33
CA GLY A 509 -6.95 9.58 -25.40
C GLY A 509 -7.24 10.60 -24.30
N SER A 510 -8.40 10.48 -23.65
CA SER A 510 -8.82 11.35 -22.54
C SER A 510 -8.23 10.94 -21.18
N ASN A 511 -7.46 9.84 -21.11
CA ASN A 511 -6.86 9.41 -19.85
C ASN A 511 -5.95 10.51 -19.28
N ALA A 512 -5.19 11.20 -20.14
CA ALA A 512 -4.32 12.30 -19.70
C ALA A 512 -5.11 13.46 -19.06
N ASP A 513 -6.31 13.75 -19.56
CA ASP A 513 -7.16 14.82 -18.99
C ASP A 513 -7.66 14.40 -17.62
N VAL A 514 -8.04 13.13 -17.44
CA VAL A 514 -8.52 12.64 -16.15
C VAL A 514 -7.38 12.57 -15.13
N PHE A 515 -6.22 12.02 -15.50
CA PHE A 515 -5.07 11.99 -14.59
C PHE A 515 -4.56 13.39 -14.24
N GLY A 516 -4.62 14.35 -15.17
CA GLY A 516 -4.34 15.75 -14.87
C GLY A 516 -5.39 16.38 -13.95
N ALA A 517 -6.67 16.07 -14.11
CA ALA A 517 -7.74 16.57 -13.23
C ALA A 517 -7.65 16.00 -11.80
N LEU A 518 -7.10 14.80 -11.65
CA LEU A 518 -6.82 14.16 -10.35
C LEU A 518 -5.48 14.62 -9.73
N ASP A 519 -4.75 15.52 -10.38
CA ASP A 519 -3.41 15.98 -9.98
C ASP A 519 -2.37 14.82 -9.94
N PHE A 520 -2.59 13.71 -10.66
CA PHE A 520 -1.64 12.58 -10.71
C PHE A 520 -0.47 12.83 -11.68
N LEU A 521 -0.47 13.97 -12.37
CA LEU A 521 0.57 14.41 -13.31
C LEU A 521 0.88 15.89 -13.07
N ASP A 522 2.15 16.26 -12.86
CA ASP A 522 2.54 17.70 -12.86
C ASP A 522 2.57 18.31 -14.26
N MET A 523 2.50 17.45 -15.28
CA MET A 523 2.44 17.86 -16.67
C MET A 523 1.00 18.15 -17.09
N SER A 524 0.79 19.17 -17.93
CA SER A 524 -0.53 19.33 -18.55
C SER A 524 -0.88 18.12 -19.43
N PRO A 525 -2.18 17.80 -19.60
CA PRO A 525 -2.59 16.70 -20.48
C PRO A 525 -2.04 16.81 -21.90
N GLU A 526 -1.92 18.02 -22.45
CA GLU A 526 -1.30 18.25 -23.76
C GLU A 526 0.19 17.93 -23.76
N GLU A 527 0.92 18.29 -22.71
CA GLU A 527 2.36 17.98 -22.60
C GLU A 527 2.59 16.48 -22.43
N ALA A 528 1.76 15.78 -21.65
CA ALA A 528 1.83 14.34 -21.45
C ALA A 528 1.69 13.57 -22.78
N ARG A 529 0.76 13.99 -23.65
CA ARG A 529 0.54 13.40 -24.99
C ARG A 529 1.68 13.68 -25.98
N GLN A 530 2.55 14.66 -25.69
CA GLN A 530 3.67 15.05 -26.55
C GLN A 530 5.02 14.43 -26.14
N ILE A 531 5.07 13.59 -25.11
CA ILE A 531 6.31 12.95 -24.67
C ILE A 531 6.87 12.02 -25.75
N THR A 532 8.19 12.03 -25.91
CA THR A 532 8.92 11.13 -26.80
C THR A 532 10.12 10.52 -26.06
N LEU A 533 10.75 9.48 -26.59
CA LEU A 533 12.00 8.97 -26.03
C LEU A 533 13.15 9.99 -26.03
N ASN A 534 13.08 11.08 -26.82
CA ASN A 534 14.07 12.16 -26.72
C ASN A 534 14.00 12.90 -25.38
N ASP A 535 12.86 12.82 -24.67
CA ASP A 535 12.68 13.42 -23.35
C ASP A 535 13.51 12.75 -22.26
N PHE A 536 14.16 11.62 -22.53
CA PHE A 536 15.25 11.12 -21.70
C PHE A 536 16.37 12.14 -21.50
N MET A 537 16.58 13.03 -22.47
CA MET A 537 17.57 14.11 -22.41
C MET A 537 16.99 15.43 -21.89
N SER A 538 15.76 15.42 -21.37
CA SER A 538 15.14 16.62 -20.79
C SER A 538 15.82 17.03 -19.49
N GLU A 539 15.84 18.33 -19.20
CA GLU A 539 16.20 18.84 -17.88
C GLU A 539 15.05 18.70 -16.87
N ASN A 540 13.83 18.40 -17.34
CA ASN A 540 12.67 18.14 -16.49
C ASN A 540 12.58 16.64 -16.16
N PRO A 541 12.72 16.25 -14.87
CA PRO A 541 12.63 14.86 -14.43
C PRO A 541 11.26 14.21 -14.68
N ASP A 542 10.16 14.97 -14.71
CA ASP A 542 8.81 14.47 -14.99
C ASP A 542 8.66 14.04 -16.45
N ARG A 543 9.32 14.78 -17.36
CA ARG A 543 9.37 14.41 -18.78
C ARG A 543 10.21 13.15 -19.00
N GLN A 544 11.35 13.05 -18.32
CA GLN A 544 12.17 11.83 -18.33
C GLN A 544 11.38 10.66 -17.75
N ALA A 545 10.56 10.93 -16.74
CA ALA A 545 9.73 9.95 -16.10
C ALA A 545 8.67 9.37 -17.05
N MET A 546 7.92 10.25 -17.72
CA MET A 546 6.95 9.84 -18.74
C MET A 546 7.60 9.16 -19.95
N ALA A 547 8.83 9.52 -20.31
CA ALA A 547 9.56 8.84 -21.38
C ALA A 547 9.90 7.38 -21.00
N LEU A 548 10.22 7.11 -19.73
CA LEU A 548 10.46 5.75 -19.25
C LEU A 548 9.19 4.89 -19.37
N MET A 549 8.03 5.48 -19.14
CA MET A 549 6.74 4.78 -19.23
C MET A 549 6.44 4.27 -20.64
N GLN A 550 7.10 4.79 -21.68
CA GLN A 550 6.95 4.28 -23.05
C GLN A 550 7.66 2.95 -23.29
N ILE A 551 8.63 2.61 -22.43
CA ILE A 551 9.45 1.39 -22.56
C ILE A 551 9.15 0.37 -21.45
N PHE A 552 8.09 0.59 -20.68
CA PHE A 552 7.68 -0.30 -19.61
C PHE A 552 6.30 -0.88 -19.92
N PRO A 553 6.11 -2.21 -19.80
CA PRO A 553 4.82 -2.84 -20.09
C PRO A 553 3.74 -2.33 -19.15
N ASN A 554 2.50 -2.23 -19.63
CA ASN A 554 1.40 -1.75 -18.81
C ASN A 554 1.12 -2.69 -17.63
N LEU A 555 1.05 -2.12 -16.42
CA LEU A 555 0.59 -2.84 -15.24
C LEU A 555 -0.90 -3.15 -15.39
N THR A 556 -1.27 -4.40 -15.16
CA THR A 556 -2.66 -4.83 -15.22
C THR A 556 -3.29 -4.73 -13.84
N TYR A 557 -4.41 -4.02 -13.77
CA TYR A 557 -5.29 -4.04 -12.61
C TYR A 557 -6.35 -5.13 -12.78
N PHE A 558 -6.67 -5.85 -11.72
CA PHE A 558 -7.74 -6.85 -11.72
C PHE A 558 -8.65 -6.74 -10.51
N GLU A 559 -9.92 -7.14 -10.69
CA GLU A 559 -10.93 -7.15 -9.64
C GLU A 559 -10.75 -8.39 -8.73
N LYS A 560 -10.53 -8.16 -7.43
CA LYS A 560 -10.33 -9.22 -6.43
C LYS A 560 -11.56 -10.09 -6.25
N THR A 561 -12.76 -9.51 -6.31
CA THR A 561 -14.03 -10.25 -6.20
C THR A 561 -14.12 -11.33 -7.29
N ALA A 562 -13.78 -11.00 -8.54
CA ALA A 562 -13.77 -11.98 -9.63
C ALA A 562 -12.58 -12.94 -9.57
N PHE A 563 -11.43 -12.49 -9.07
CA PHE A 563 -10.29 -13.37 -8.87
C PHE A 563 -10.57 -14.41 -7.77
N GLY A 564 -11.26 -14.01 -6.70
CA GLY A 564 -11.83 -14.90 -5.68
C GLY A 564 -10.85 -15.37 -4.58
N TYR A 565 -9.57 -14.95 -4.61
CA TYR A 565 -8.54 -15.47 -3.70
C TYR A 565 -7.42 -14.48 -3.36
N VAL A 566 -7.05 -14.39 -2.08
CA VAL A 566 -5.88 -13.61 -1.62
C VAL A 566 -5.23 -14.28 -0.41
N ARG A 567 -3.93 -14.61 -0.45
CA ARG A 567 -3.16 -15.11 0.71
C ARG A 567 -3.93 -16.14 1.56
N TYR A 568 -4.42 -17.21 0.94
CA TYR A 568 -5.28 -18.26 1.53
C TYR A 568 -6.77 -17.92 1.69
N THR A 569 -7.14 -16.64 1.78
CA THR A 569 -8.55 -16.26 1.97
C THR A 569 -9.32 -16.34 0.66
N VAL A 570 -10.56 -16.79 0.75
CA VAL A 570 -11.49 -16.88 -0.38
C VAL A 570 -12.76 -16.05 -0.12
N GLY A 571 -13.49 -15.75 -1.19
CA GLY A 571 -14.76 -15.03 -1.11
C GLY A 571 -15.85 -15.85 -0.41
N SER A 572 -16.90 -15.16 0.09
CA SER A 572 -17.87 -15.77 1.00
C SER A 572 -18.66 -16.95 0.42
N ASP A 573 -18.81 -16.99 -0.90
CA ASP A 573 -19.50 -18.08 -1.62
C ASP A 573 -18.55 -19.07 -2.29
N SER A 574 -17.27 -19.11 -1.87
CA SER A 574 -16.27 -19.98 -2.48
C SER A 574 -16.67 -21.46 -2.37
N PRO A 575 -16.59 -22.24 -3.48
CA PRO A 575 -16.80 -23.68 -3.45
C PRO A 575 -15.57 -24.46 -2.95
N TRP A 576 -14.46 -23.76 -2.69
CA TRP A 576 -13.19 -24.33 -2.22
C TRP A 576 -12.99 -24.21 -0.71
N ASP A 577 -14.04 -23.78 -0.02
CA ASP A 577 -14.15 -23.57 1.43
C ASP A 577 -15.45 -24.28 1.85
N GLU A 578 -15.37 -25.60 2.07
CA GLU A 578 -16.49 -26.45 2.44
C GLU A 578 -16.88 -26.27 3.91
N ASP A 579 -15.92 -25.98 4.79
CA ASP A 579 -16.14 -25.81 6.23
C ASP A 579 -16.52 -24.38 6.64
N LYS A 580 -16.40 -23.41 5.72
CA LYS A 580 -16.81 -22.00 5.87
C LYS A 580 -15.98 -21.23 6.86
N ASP A 581 -14.68 -21.54 6.96
CA ASP A 581 -13.72 -20.79 7.77
C ASP A 581 -13.10 -19.59 7.02
N GLY A 582 -13.41 -19.44 5.73
CA GLY A 582 -12.92 -18.35 4.88
C GLY A 582 -11.55 -18.59 4.26
N TYR A 583 -10.96 -19.76 4.48
CA TYR A 583 -9.73 -20.23 3.86
C TYR A 583 -10.03 -21.32 2.83
N VAL A 584 -9.11 -21.50 1.89
CA VAL A 584 -9.20 -22.64 0.97
C VAL A 584 -8.89 -23.94 1.71
N ASP A 585 -9.70 -24.98 1.52
CA ASP A 585 -9.50 -26.29 2.11
C ASP A 585 -8.22 -26.96 1.59
N VAL A 586 -7.50 -27.64 2.48
CA VAL A 586 -6.33 -28.45 2.12
C VAL A 586 -6.70 -29.50 1.07
N GLY A 587 -5.97 -29.53 -0.04
CA GLY A 587 -6.19 -30.44 -1.17
C GLY A 587 -7.34 -30.05 -2.11
N ALA A 588 -7.93 -28.87 -1.95
CA ALA A 588 -8.96 -28.37 -2.85
C ALA A 588 -8.40 -28.13 -4.28
N PRO A 589 -9.09 -28.57 -5.35
CA PRO A 589 -8.65 -28.37 -6.73
C PRO A 589 -9.08 -26.99 -7.26
N PHE A 590 -8.54 -25.92 -6.68
CA PHE A 590 -8.89 -24.54 -7.01
C PHE A 590 -8.19 -23.99 -8.28
N TYR A 591 -8.87 -23.09 -8.99
CA TYR A 591 -8.33 -22.39 -10.15
C TYR A 591 -8.92 -20.98 -10.22
N PHE A 592 -8.08 -19.96 -9.97
CA PHE A 592 -8.50 -18.56 -9.96
C PHE A 592 -8.18 -17.86 -11.29
N ASP A 593 -9.22 -17.29 -11.92
CA ASP A 593 -9.16 -16.77 -13.29
C ASP A 593 -8.65 -15.32 -13.34
N MET A 594 -7.36 -15.18 -13.65
CA MET A 594 -6.70 -13.88 -13.79
C MET A 594 -7.16 -13.10 -15.02
N LEU A 595 -7.54 -13.76 -16.12
CA LEU A 595 -7.96 -13.09 -17.36
C LEU A 595 -9.33 -12.42 -17.18
N SER A 596 -10.27 -13.16 -16.60
CA SER A 596 -11.59 -12.61 -16.25
C SER A 596 -11.46 -11.48 -15.26
N ALA A 597 -10.62 -11.63 -14.23
CA ALA A 597 -10.39 -10.60 -13.23
C ALA A 597 -9.77 -9.32 -13.83
N ALA A 598 -8.81 -9.44 -14.75
CA ALA A 598 -8.19 -8.30 -15.45
C ALA A 598 -9.20 -7.53 -16.32
N ASN A 599 -10.01 -8.24 -17.09
CA ASN A 599 -11.05 -7.64 -17.92
C ASN A 599 -12.19 -7.04 -17.06
N ASN A 600 -12.52 -7.63 -15.91
CA ASN A 600 -13.43 -7.02 -14.93
C ASN A 600 -12.85 -5.73 -14.35
N GLY A 601 -11.54 -5.69 -14.07
CA GLY A 601 -10.86 -4.46 -13.65
C GLY A 601 -11.01 -3.33 -14.67
N LEU A 602 -10.82 -3.61 -15.96
CA LEU A 602 -11.05 -2.62 -17.03
C LEU A 602 -12.52 -2.18 -17.12
N ARG A 603 -13.48 -3.11 -16.95
CA ARG A 603 -14.92 -2.76 -16.90
C ARG A 603 -15.26 -1.89 -15.71
N ALA A 604 -14.67 -2.15 -14.53
CA ALA A 604 -14.87 -1.31 -13.36
C ALA A 604 -14.45 0.14 -13.63
N PHE A 605 -13.33 0.37 -14.34
CA PHE A 605 -12.93 1.71 -14.79
C PHE A 605 -13.99 2.38 -15.70
N GLN A 606 -14.71 1.63 -16.53
CA GLN A 606 -15.76 2.18 -17.40
C GLN A 606 -16.98 2.66 -16.61
N GLY A 607 -17.26 2.07 -15.44
CA GLY A 607 -18.30 2.57 -14.52
C GLY A 607 -18.07 4.03 -14.07
N PHE A 608 -16.84 4.53 -14.19
CA PHE A 608 -16.50 5.93 -13.91
C PHE A 608 -16.72 6.88 -15.09
N ASN A 609 -17.03 6.38 -16.29
CA ASN A 609 -17.08 7.18 -17.53
C ASN A 609 -18.10 8.33 -17.45
N GLY A 610 -19.38 8.00 -17.24
CA GLY A 610 -20.45 9.00 -17.19
C GLY A 610 -20.19 10.10 -16.16
N PRO A 611 -19.86 9.72 -14.90
CA PRO A 611 -19.53 10.70 -13.89
C PRO A 611 -18.29 11.57 -14.18
N MET A 612 -17.36 11.10 -15.00
CA MET A 612 -16.21 11.87 -15.49
C MET A 612 -16.50 12.66 -16.78
N GLY A 613 -17.75 12.65 -17.27
CA GLY A 613 -18.14 13.30 -18.53
C GLY A 613 -17.62 12.61 -19.79
N LEU A 614 -17.20 11.35 -19.68
CA LEU A 614 -16.75 10.52 -20.79
C LEU A 614 -17.94 9.74 -21.41
N PRO A 615 -17.86 9.38 -22.70
CA PRO A 615 -18.83 8.46 -23.31
C PRO A 615 -18.92 7.14 -22.52
N ALA A 616 -20.12 6.58 -22.38
CA ALA A 616 -20.31 5.30 -21.68
C ALA A 616 -19.44 4.17 -22.26
N ASP A 617 -19.25 4.16 -23.59
CA ASP A 617 -18.41 3.20 -24.32
C ASP A 617 -16.92 3.57 -24.37
N TYR A 618 -16.47 4.57 -23.60
CA TYR A 618 -15.06 4.93 -23.53
C TYR A 618 -14.22 3.78 -22.97
N ALA A 619 -13.21 3.37 -23.74
CA ALA A 619 -12.29 2.32 -23.36
C ALA A 619 -10.97 2.92 -22.86
N TRP A 620 -10.75 2.86 -21.54
CA TRP A 620 -9.52 3.31 -20.87
C TRP A 620 -8.27 2.61 -21.41
N TYR A 621 -8.40 1.33 -21.72
CA TYR A 621 -7.33 0.47 -22.25
C TYR A 621 -7.93 -0.69 -23.07
N PRO A 622 -7.20 -1.24 -24.08
CA PRO A 622 -7.70 -2.38 -24.84
C PRO A 622 -7.89 -3.63 -23.96
N PRO A 623 -9.04 -4.35 -24.08
CA PRO A 623 -9.27 -5.57 -23.33
C PRO A 623 -8.27 -6.67 -23.69
N PHE A 624 -8.13 -7.66 -22.82
CA PHE A 624 -7.29 -8.83 -23.02
C PHE A 624 -8.10 -9.96 -23.67
N GLU A 625 -7.53 -10.63 -24.67
CA GLU A 625 -8.24 -11.62 -25.48
C GLU A 625 -8.07 -13.05 -24.96
N ASP A 626 -6.91 -13.35 -24.37
CA ASP A 626 -6.54 -14.67 -23.88
C ASP A 626 -5.49 -14.58 -22.75
N GLU A 627 -5.26 -15.69 -22.04
CA GLU A 627 -4.39 -15.76 -20.87
C GLU A 627 -2.92 -15.44 -21.20
N SER A 628 -2.48 -15.67 -22.44
CA SER A 628 -1.12 -15.36 -22.87
C SER A 628 -0.88 -13.86 -23.01
N ASN A 629 -1.94 -13.04 -23.03
CA ASN A 629 -1.82 -11.59 -23.00
C ASN A 629 -1.39 -11.08 -21.61
N LEU A 630 -1.42 -11.93 -20.59
CA LEU A 630 -1.05 -11.59 -19.23
C LEU A 630 0.21 -12.33 -18.82
N ILE A 631 1.10 -11.63 -18.12
CA ILE A 631 2.31 -12.24 -17.57
C ILE A 631 2.53 -11.82 -16.13
N SER A 632 2.77 -12.81 -15.28
CA SER A 632 3.30 -12.62 -13.93
C SER A 632 4.81 -12.41 -14.00
N MET A 633 5.26 -11.22 -13.60
CA MET A 633 6.68 -10.85 -13.61
C MET A 633 7.12 -10.26 -12.29
N LYS A 634 8.34 -10.61 -11.87
CA LYS A 634 9.03 -9.92 -10.78
C LYS A 634 9.74 -8.68 -11.34
N VAL A 635 9.12 -7.52 -11.18
CA VAL A 635 9.65 -6.20 -11.56
C VAL A 635 9.25 -5.17 -10.46
N PRO A 636 9.85 -3.97 -10.41
CA PRO A 636 11.00 -3.54 -11.20
C PRO A 636 12.23 -4.35 -10.83
N ASP A 637 12.99 -4.77 -11.84
CA ASP A 637 14.40 -4.93 -11.60
C ASP A 637 15.04 -3.53 -11.59
N GLY A 638 15.98 -3.25 -10.68
CA GLY A 638 16.56 -1.91 -10.52
C GLY A 638 17.30 -1.37 -11.75
N THR A 639 17.37 -2.09 -12.88
CA THR A 639 18.02 -1.59 -14.11
C THR A 639 17.31 -0.39 -14.72
N LEU A 640 15.98 -0.29 -14.59
CA LEU A 640 15.24 0.88 -15.05
C LEU A 640 15.64 2.15 -14.28
N ILE A 641 15.84 2.02 -12.96
CA ILE A 641 16.34 3.12 -12.12
C ILE A 641 17.78 3.46 -12.49
N LYS A 642 18.64 2.46 -12.73
CA LYS A 642 20.00 2.71 -13.24
C LYS A 642 19.98 3.44 -14.57
N MET A 643 19.05 3.10 -15.46
CA MET A 643 18.88 3.78 -16.75
C MET A 643 18.50 5.25 -16.55
N PHE A 644 17.52 5.51 -15.67
CA PHE A 644 17.13 6.87 -15.30
C PHE A 644 18.27 7.67 -14.67
N LEU A 645 18.98 7.10 -13.69
CA LEU A 645 20.12 7.75 -13.04
C LEU A 645 21.27 7.99 -14.03
N SER A 646 21.48 7.09 -14.99
CA SER A 646 22.45 7.30 -16.08
C SER A 646 22.07 8.50 -16.95
N MET A 647 20.77 8.69 -17.22
CA MET A 647 20.28 9.88 -17.94
C MET A 647 20.48 11.16 -17.11
N GLN A 648 20.23 11.11 -15.79
CA GLN A 648 20.56 12.24 -14.89
C GLN A 648 22.04 12.61 -14.97
N ALA A 649 22.92 11.61 -15.07
CA ALA A 649 24.35 11.83 -15.22
C ALA A 649 24.69 12.63 -16.49
N MET A 650 23.95 12.44 -17.59
CA MET A 650 24.18 13.15 -18.85
C MET A 650 23.87 14.65 -18.75
N ASN A 651 22.99 15.04 -17.82
CA ASN A 651 22.66 16.43 -17.55
C ASN A 651 23.70 17.13 -16.65
N LEU A 652 24.66 16.39 -16.09
CA LEU A 652 25.74 16.97 -15.27
C LEU A 652 26.86 17.56 -16.13
N PRO A 653 27.64 18.53 -15.60
CA PRO A 653 28.86 18.99 -16.24
C PRO A 653 29.81 17.84 -16.61
N PRO A 654 30.47 17.84 -17.78
CA PRO A 654 31.29 16.72 -18.27
C PRO A 654 32.34 16.20 -17.29
N GLU A 655 32.87 17.05 -16.43
CA GLU A 655 33.84 16.69 -15.39
C GLU A 655 33.25 15.90 -14.21
N GLN A 656 31.94 15.97 -14.00
CA GLN A 656 31.22 15.28 -12.92
C GLN A 656 30.63 13.94 -13.39
N GLN A 657 30.36 13.80 -14.69
CA GLN A 657 29.72 12.61 -15.27
C GLN A 657 30.46 11.31 -14.94
N PRO A 658 31.81 11.20 -15.07
CA PRO A 658 32.50 9.95 -14.78
C PRO A 658 32.34 9.47 -13.33
N GLY A 659 32.39 10.42 -12.38
CA GLY A 659 32.19 10.12 -10.97
C GLY A 659 30.75 9.69 -10.69
N PHE A 660 29.78 10.38 -11.27
CA PHE A 660 28.36 10.01 -11.12
C PHE A 660 28.06 8.64 -11.74
N MET A 661 28.52 8.39 -12.95
CA MET A 661 28.34 7.09 -13.62
C MET A 661 29.01 5.94 -12.85
N GLN A 662 30.14 6.19 -12.18
CA GLN A 662 30.73 5.20 -11.27
C GLN A 662 29.82 4.90 -10.08
N MET A 663 29.12 5.90 -9.53
CA MET A 663 28.14 5.69 -8.46
C MET A 663 26.90 4.95 -8.96
N VAL A 664 26.42 5.25 -10.16
CA VAL A 664 25.30 4.52 -10.80
C VAL A 664 25.65 3.05 -11.02
N ALA A 665 26.89 2.74 -11.40
CA ALA A 665 27.34 1.36 -11.56
C ALA A 665 27.20 0.54 -10.27
N ASN A 666 27.41 1.19 -9.12
CA ASN A 666 27.27 0.59 -7.79
C ASN A 666 25.80 0.51 -7.32
N TYR A 667 24.86 1.17 -8.00
CA TYR A 667 23.45 1.05 -7.65
C TYR A 667 23.01 -0.41 -7.91
N PRO A 668 22.43 -1.08 -6.91
CA PRO A 668 21.97 -2.46 -7.04
C PRO A 668 20.80 -2.53 -8.03
N ALA A 669 20.89 -3.40 -9.02
CA ALA A 669 19.70 -3.80 -9.77
C ALA A 669 18.90 -4.75 -8.86
N PHE A 670 18.16 -4.24 -7.88
CA PHE A 670 17.39 -5.12 -7.01
C PHE A 670 16.46 -6.01 -7.81
N SER A 671 16.29 -7.25 -7.36
CA SER A 671 15.21 -8.11 -7.84
C SER A 671 13.86 -7.72 -7.23
N ASN A 672 13.88 -6.89 -6.19
CA ASN A 672 12.72 -6.54 -5.36
C ASN A 672 12.50 -5.02 -5.30
N GLY A 673 11.26 -4.61 -5.03
CA GLY A 673 11.03 -3.32 -4.37
C GLY A 673 11.62 -3.34 -2.96
N ILE A 674 11.80 -2.17 -2.37
CA ILE A 674 12.19 -2.04 -0.97
C ILE A 674 11.29 -0.98 -0.34
N THR A 675 10.77 -1.24 0.86
CA THR A 675 9.93 -0.30 1.59
C THR A 675 10.66 0.19 2.83
N LEU A 676 10.49 1.46 3.17
CA LEU A 676 11.03 2.01 4.40
C LEU A 676 10.48 1.20 5.60
N GLY A 677 11.37 0.81 6.52
CA GLY A 677 10.97 0.19 7.79
C GLY A 677 10.12 1.17 8.62
N GLY A 678 9.16 0.64 9.38
CA GLY A 678 8.26 1.43 10.24
C GLY A 678 8.86 1.77 11.60
N HIS A 679 8.01 1.77 12.65
CA HIS A 679 8.33 2.33 13.97
C HIS A 679 9.27 1.50 14.86
N GLY A 680 9.55 0.22 14.55
CA GLY A 680 10.12 -0.79 15.44
C GLY A 680 11.52 -0.50 16.02
N VAL A 681 11.61 0.48 16.93
CA VAL A 681 12.83 0.92 17.59
C VAL A 681 13.10 0.03 18.81
N ARG A 682 14.21 -0.72 18.76
CA ARG A 682 14.59 -1.65 19.83
C ARG A 682 15.24 -0.95 21.03
N PRO A 683 15.17 -1.55 22.23
CA PRO A 683 15.92 -1.09 23.41
C PRO A 683 17.39 -0.90 23.10
N LYS A 684 18.05 0.04 23.79
CA LYS A 684 19.48 0.32 23.56
C LYS A 684 20.33 -0.95 23.68
N GLU A 685 19.97 -1.91 24.52
CA GLU A 685 20.71 -3.18 24.68
C GLU A 685 20.61 -4.10 23.45
N GLN A 686 19.60 -3.90 22.61
CA GLN A 686 19.34 -4.66 21.39
C GLN A 686 19.66 -3.87 20.12
N ALA A 687 19.81 -2.55 20.23
CA ALA A 687 20.30 -1.72 19.14
C ALA A 687 21.70 -2.18 18.70
N VAL A 688 21.96 -2.08 17.40
CA VAL A 688 23.24 -2.46 16.80
C VAL A 688 24.37 -1.68 17.48
N GLY A 689 25.31 -2.40 18.08
CA GLY A 689 26.45 -1.85 18.80
C GLY A 689 26.27 -1.60 20.29
N ALA A 690 25.05 -1.46 20.83
CA ALA A 690 24.84 -1.01 22.21
C ALA A 690 24.65 -2.14 23.25
N GLY A 691 24.48 -3.39 22.81
CA GLY A 691 24.67 -4.61 23.61
C GLY A 691 25.27 -5.80 22.83
N MET A 692 25.23 -5.75 21.50
CA MET A 692 26.09 -6.52 20.60
C MET A 692 27.35 -5.70 20.31
N ASP A 693 28.53 -6.32 20.24
CA ASP A 693 29.75 -5.57 19.91
C ASP A 693 29.65 -4.94 18.51
N CYS A 694 30.57 -4.03 18.16
CA CYS A 694 30.61 -3.44 16.81
C CYS A 694 30.63 -4.50 15.70
N LYS A 695 30.90 -5.79 16.00
CA LYS A 695 30.87 -6.89 15.04
C LYS A 695 29.46 -7.27 14.60
N ALA A 696 28.40 -6.90 15.30
CA ALA A 696 27.04 -7.10 14.76
C ALA A 696 26.82 -6.32 13.45
N CYS A 697 27.49 -5.17 13.28
CA CYS A 697 27.48 -4.43 12.02
C CYS A 697 28.72 -4.74 11.16
N HIS A 698 29.89 -4.73 11.80
CA HIS A 698 31.20 -4.78 11.16
C HIS A 698 31.87 -6.16 11.23
N GLY A 699 31.19 -7.20 11.68
CA GLY A 699 31.73 -8.56 11.71
C GLY A 699 31.43 -9.29 10.40
N THR A 700 32.15 -10.38 10.13
CA THR A 700 31.76 -11.33 9.10
C THR A 700 30.38 -11.90 9.41
N GLY A 701 29.46 -11.86 8.45
CA GLY A 701 28.06 -12.20 8.64
C GLY A 701 27.25 -11.21 9.49
N GLY A 702 27.80 -10.03 9.80
CA GLY A 702 27.03 -8.92 10.38
C GLY A 702 26.29 -8.10 9.32
N LEU A 703 25.57 -7.06 9.74
CA LEU A 703 24.66 -6.29 8.88
C LEU A 703 25.30 -5.77 7.58
N MET A 704 26.57 -5.33 7.60
CA MET A 704 27.26 -4.86 6.38
C MET A 704 27.59 -6.00 5.41
N ASP A 705 27.80 -7.21 5.92
CA ASP A 705 28.16 -8.41 5.16
C ASP A 705 26.92 -9.25 4.78
N HIS A 706 25.73 -8.83 5.22
CA HIS A 706 24.47 -9.55 4.97
C HIS A 706 24.20 -9.70 3.46
N PRO A 707 23.90 -10.91 2.97
CA PRO A 707 23.68 -11.17 1.54
C PRO A 707 22.36 -10.57 1.05
N ILE A 708 22.43 -9.83 -0.04
CA ILE A 708 21.30 -9.20 -0.71
C ILE A 708 21.18 -9.72 -2.15
N PRO A 709 20.01 -10.27 -2.56
CA PRO A 709 19.80 -10.72 -3.92
C PRO A 709 19.65 -9.52 -4.88
N VAL A 710 20.57 -9.42 -5.83
CA VAL A 710 20.54 -8.45 -6.92
C VAL A 710 20.44 -9.16 -8.26
N THR A 711 19.68 -8.59 -9.18
CA THR A 711 19.49 -9.06 -10.54
C THR A 711 20.82 -9.10 -11.29
N THR A 712 21.06 -10.20 -11.97
CA THR A 712 22.18 -10.35 -12.90
C THR A 712 21.88 -9.57 -14.17
N THR A 713 22.84 -8.80 -14.65
CA THR A 713 22.67 -7.92 -15.81
C THR A 713 23.69 -8.22 -16.92
N VAL A 714 23.36 -7.81 -18.14
CA VAL A 714 24.26 -7.80 -19.30
C VAL A 714 24.29 -6.41 -19.93
N LEU A 715 25.47 -5.97 -20.36
CA LEU A 715 25.62 -4.71 -21.07
C LEU A 715 25.15 -4.84 -22.52
N ARG A 716 24.35 -3.88 -22.98
CA ARG A 716 23.94 -3.76 -24.39
C ARG A 716 24.07 -2.31 -24.84
N GLU A 717 24.48 -2.13 -26.09
CA GLU A 717 24.41 -0.84 -26.77
C GLU A 717 22.97 -0.55 -27.16
N VAL A 718 22.50 0.65 -26.83
CA VAL A 718 21.22 1.21 -27.27
C VAL A 718 21.54 2.35 -28.22
N GLU A 719 21.07 2.22 -29.46
CA GLU A 719 21.31 3.21 -30.50
C GLU A 719 20.81 4.60 -30.07
N GLY A 720 21.68 5.61 -30.16
CA GLY A 720 21.37 6.98 -29.77
C GLY A 720 21.50 7.29 -28.27
N PHE A 721 21.56 6.29 -27.39
CA PHE A 721 21.56 6.47 -25.94
C PHE A 721 22.79 5.88 -25.22
N GLY A 722 23.56 5.00 -25.88
CA GLY A 722 24.79 4.42 -25.34
C GLY A 722 24.58 3.05 -24.67
N THR A 723 25.54 2.64 -23.84
CA THR A 723 25.53 1.32 -23.22
C THR A 723 24.72 1.31 -21.91
N PHE A 724 23.75 0.39 -21.79
CA PHE A 724 22.99 0.17 -20.55
C PHE A 724 23.09 -1.28 -20.08
N GLU A 725 22.80 -1.48 -18.80
CA GLU A 725 22.60 -2.80 -18.20
C GLU A 725 21.16 -3.27 -18.41
N PHE A 726 21.00 -4.47 -18.94
CA PHE A 726 19.72 -5.14 -19.10
C PHE A 726 19.64 -6.37 -18.21
N PRO A 727 18.48 -6.65 -17.62
CA PRO A 727 18.29 -7.75 -16.69
C PRO A 727 18.26 -9.11 -17.40
N ILE A 728 18.79 -10.13 -16.73
CA ILE A 728 18.60 -11.53 -17.12
C ILE A 728 17.43 -12.10 -16.33
N TYR A 729 16.47 -12.67 -17.03
CA TYR A 729 15.29 -13.33 -16.48
C TYR A 729 15.30 -14.83 -16.78
N ARG A 730 14.46 -15.57 -16.05
CA ARG A 730 14.19 -16.99 -16.23
C ARG A 730 12.74 -17.29 -15.87
N TRP A 731 12.13 -18.22 -16.59
CA TRP A 731 10.84 -18.78 -16.20
C TRP A 731 10.98 -19.72 -15.00
N ARG A 732 10.23 -19.43 -13.95
CA ARG A 732 10.01 -20.30 -12.79
C ARG A 732 8.55 -20.74 -12.79
N TYR A 733 8.32 -21.98 -12.37
CA TYR A 733 7.01 -22.60 -12.36
C TYR A 733 6.73 -23.06 -10.93
N TYR A 734 5.68 -22.52 -10.34
CA TYR A 734 5.29 -22.77 -8.95
C TYR A 734 4.09 -23.70 -8.91
N ASN A 735 4.18 -24.80 -8.16
CA ASN A 735 3.06 -25.71 -7.97
C ASN A 735 2.08 -25.10 -6.97
N MET A 736 0.97 -24.57 -7.49
CA MET A 736 0.08 -23.74 -6.69
C MET A 736 -0.65 -24.51 -5.59
N HIS A 737 -1.03 -25.76 -5.83
CA HIS A 737 -1.74 -26.56 -4.82
C HIS A 737 -0.79 -27.00 -3.70
N GLU A 738 0.37 -27.55 -4.06
CA GLU A 738 1.35 -28.03 -3.06
C GLU A 738 1.87 -26.87 -2.19
N LEU A 739 2.04 -25.67 -2.77
CA LEU A 739 2.46 -24.48 -2.03
C LEU A 739 1.37 -23.91 -1.12
N THR A 740 0.11 -24.05 -1.50
CA THR A 740 -1.02 -23.65 -0.67
C THR A 740 -1.18 -24.64 0.48
N ASP A 741 -1.16 -25.94 0.20
CA ASP A 741 -1.25 -26.99 1.22
C ASP A 741 -0.08 -26.92 2.23
N LEU A 742 1.15 -26.72 1.76
CA LEU A 742 2.32 -26.51 2.63
C LEU A 742 2.08 -25.39 3.65
N GLY A 743 1.48 -24.29 3.18
CA GLY A 743 1.21 -23.12 3.98
C GLY A 743 0.06 -23.28 4.98
N LEU A 744 -1.00 -24.00 4.60
CA LEU A 744 -2.16 -24.28 5.46
C LEU A 744 -1.87 -25.36 6.51
N LEU A 745 -0.95 -26.29 6.23
CA LEU A 745 -0.65 -27.43 7.09
C LEU A 745 0.45 -27.18 8.12
N THR A 746 1.11 -26.02 8.08
CA THR A 746 2.29 -25.73 8.90
C THR A 746 2.01 -24.51 9.79
N SER A 747 2.38 -24.59 11.07
CA SER A 747 2.35 -23.44 11.99
C SER A 747 3.73 -22.79 12.14
N ASP A 748 3.77 -21.54 12.59
CA ASP A 748 5.03 -20.81 12.74
C ASP A 748 5.89 -21.34 13.90
N GLU A 749 5.27 -21.88 14.95
CA GLU A 749 6.01 -22.58 16.01
C GLU A 749 6.74 -23.82 15.50
N GLU A 750 6.17 -24.56 14.55
CA GLU A 750 6.81 -25.73 13.97
C GLU A 750 8.02 -25.35 13.11
N VAL A 751 7.96 -24.19 12.44
CA VAL A 751 9.09 -23.59 11.72
C VAL A 751 10.18 -23.20 12.72
N VAL A 752 9.84 -22.44 13.77
CA VAL A 752 10.79 -22.00 14.81
C VAL A 752 11.41 -23.18 15.57
N ALA A 753 10.64 -24.24 15.82
CA ALA A 753 11.12 -25.46 16.47
C ALA A 753 11.99 -26.35 15.54
N GLY A 754 12.03 -26.05 14.24
CA GLY A 754 12.73 -26.84 13.22
C GLY A 754 12.09 -28.21 12.98
N THR A 755 10.79 -28.36 13.27
CA THR A 755 10.02 -29.59 13.03
C THR A 755 9.32 -29.58 11.68
N ALA A 756 9.12 -28.42 11.07
CA ALA A 756 8.66 -28.24 9.70
C ALA A 756 9.71 -27.45 8.88
N ASN A 757 9.76 -27.70 7.57
CA ASN A 757 10.58 -26.91 6.63
C ASN A 757 9.68 -26.35 5.53
N VAL A 758 9.60 -25.02 5.46
CA VAL A 758 8.80 -24.29 4.46
C VAL A 758 9.68 -23.55 3.44
N ASP A 759 11.01 -23.70 3.50
CA ASP A 759 11.90 -23.20 2.46
C ASP A 759 11.86 -24.14 1.25
N ILE A 760 11.35 -23.62 0.13
CA ILE A 760 11.10 -24.38 -1.09
C ILE A 760 12.30 -24.41 -2.04
N ALA A 761 13.41 -23.76 -1.68
CA ALA A 761 14.57 -23.64 -2.56
C ALA A 761 15.08 -25.02 -3.03
N GLY A 762 15.10 -25.22 -4.34
CA GLY A 762 15.61 -26.45 -4.95
C GLY A 762 14.69 -27.68 -4.83
N ASP A 763 13.47 -27.52 -4.32
CA ASP A 763 12.49 -28.61 -4.25
C ASP A 763 11.56 -28.60 -5.48
N ALA A 764 11.77 -29.59 -6.35
CA ALA A 764 11.03 -29.77 -7.61
C ALA A 764 9.54 -30.13 -7.42
N THR A 765 9.10 -30.38 -6.18
CA THR A 765 7.69 -30.52 -5.81
C THR A 765 6.98 -29.17 -5.87
N TYR A 766 7.66 -28.13 -5.42
CA TYR A 766 7.10 -26.79 -5.24
C TYR A 766 7.50 -25.83 -6.35
N VAL A 767 8.75 -25.87 -6.81
CA VAL A 767 9.28 -24.95 -7.82
C VAL A 767 10.16 -25.65 -8.84
N ARG A 768 9.96 -25.34 -10.11
CA ARG A 768 10.81 -25.79 -11.22
C ARG A 768 11.27 -24.60 -12.04
N GLU A 769 12.46 -24.70 -12.60
CA GLU A 769 13.06 -23.60 -13.33
C GLU A 769 13.46 -24.01 -14.75
N SER A 770 13.31 -23.08 -15.69
CA SER A 770 13.81 -23.27 -17.06
C SER A 770 15.34 -23.33 -17.08
N ASP A 771 15.90 -24.23 -17.89
CA ASP A 771 17.33 -24.24 -18.22
C ASP A 771 17.75 -22.97 -18.96
N ASN A 772 16.82 -22.33 -19.65
CA ASN A 772 17.09 -21.16 -20.49
C ASN A 772 16.87 -19.84 -19.74
N THR A 773 17.57 -18.81 -20.19
CA THR A 773 17.44 -17.44 -19.70
C THR A 773 17.04 -16.49 -20.81
N ILE A 774 16.45 -15.37 -20.43
CA ILE A 774 15.91 -14.33 -21.30
C ILE A 774 16.60 -13.01 -20.94
N VAL A 775 16.97 -12.20 -21.94
CA VAL A 775 17.46 -10.84 -21.70
C VAL A 775 16.33 -9.89 -22.05
N VAL A 776 15.63 -9.38 -21.04
CA VAL A 776 14.49 -8.48 -21.27
C VAL A 776 15.03 -7.13 -21.75
N ASN A 777 14.79 -6.81 -23.02
CA ASN A 777 15.18 -5.53 -23.61
C ASN A 777 13.98 -4.60 -23.72
N TYR A 778 13.76 -3.79 -22.69
CA TYR A 778 12.67 -2.81 -22.62
C TYR A 778 12.62 -1.81 -23.79
N MET A 779 13.78 -1.49 -24.40
CA MET A 779 13.89 -0.57 -25.54
C MET A 779 13.57 -1.24 -26.89
N ASN A 780 13.73 -2.56 -26.98
CA ASN A 780 13.42 -3.35 -28.17
C ASN A 780 12.78 -4.68 -27.76
N PRO A 781 11.52 -4.63 -27.27
CA PRO A 781 10.90 -5.77 -26.59
C PRO A 781 10.54 -6.92 -27.53
N ALA A 782 10.47 -6.69 -28.84
CA ALA A 782 10.28 -7.72 -29.87
C ALA A 782 11.60 -8.21 -30.52
N GLY A 783 12.76 -7.77 -30.02
CA GLY A 783 14.06 -8.17 -30.53
C GLY A 783 14.38 -9.66 -30.35
N GLU A 784 15.32 -10.20 -31.13
CA GLU A 784 15.71 -11.60 -30.99
C GLU A 784 16.23 -11.90 -29.57
N GLY A 785 15.61 -12.87 -28.87
CA GLY A 785 15.97 -13.28 -27.52
C GLY A 785 15.40 -12.41 -26.39
N SER A 786 14.49 -11.48 -26.68
CA SER A 786 13.91 -10.54 -25.69
C SER A 786 12.81 -11.16 -24.82
N TYR A 787 11.97 -12.02 -25.40
CA TYR A 787 10.83 -12.63 -24.72
C TYR A 787 10.35 -13.90 -25.43
N ARG A 788 9.86 -14.86 -24.66
CA ARG A 788 9.11 -16.04 -25.12
C ARG A 788 8.07 -16.39 -24.06
N SER A 789 6.88 -16.80 -24.49
CA SER A 789 5.81 -17.24 -23.59
C SER A 789 6.23 -18.44 -22.73
N ALA A 790 5.58 -18.61 -21.59
CA ALA A 790 5.89 -19.67 -20.63
C ALA A 790 5.74 -21.09 -21.22
N GLU A 791 4.76 -21.29 -22.09
CA GLU A 791 4.47 -22.58 -22.75
C GLU A 791 5.43 -22.93 -23.90
N ASN A 792 6.30 -21.99 -24.28
CA ASN A 792 7.26 -22.24 -25.34
C ASN A 792 8.20 -23.41 -24.95
N ALA A 793 8.51 -24.30 -25.90
CA ALA A 793 9.37 -25.45 -25.64
C ALA A 793 10.75 -25.08 -25.08
N GLU A 794 11.29 -23.90 -25.44
CA GLU A 794 12.54 -23.40 -24.86
C GLU A 794 12.32 -22.87 -23.42
N SER A 795 11.16 -22.27 -23.13
CA SER A 795 10.80 -21.86 -21.76
C SER A 795 10.57 -23.05 -20.83
N LEU A 796 10.07 -24.18 -21.35
CA LEU A 796 9.84 -25.43 -20.60
C LEU A 796 11.07 -26.35 -20.53
N ALA A 797 12.16 -26.01 -21.22
CA ALA A 797 13.35 -26.86 -21.22
C ALA A 797 13.89 -27.04 -19.79
N GLY A 798 14.15 -28.29 -19.39
CA GLY A 798 14.71 -28.63 -18.07
C GLY A 798 13.69 -28.76 -16.93
N THR A 799 12.42 -28.43 -17.14
CA THR A 799 11.40 -28.43 -16.06
C THR A 799 10.63 -29.75 -15.93
N ASP A 800 10.75 -30.66 -16.91
CA ASP A 800 9.88 -31.83 -17.07
C ASP A 800 8.37 -31.48 -17.12
N LEU A 801 8.03 -30.24 -17.50
CA LEU A 801 6.65 -29.77 -17.70
C LEU A 801 6.31 -29.66 -19.19
N THR A 802 5.01 -29.77 -19.47
CA THR A 802 4.38 -29.50 -20.76
C THR A 802 3.43 -28.31 -20.65
N ALA A 803 2.93 -27.80 -21.77
CA ALA A 803 1.95 -26.72 -21.76
C ALA A 803 0.69 -27.07 -20.96
N ASP A 804 0.23 -28.33 -21.02
CA ASP A 804 -0.96 -28.81 -20.31
C ASP A 804 -0.78 -28.80 -18.78
N ASP A 805 0.47 -28.78 -18.29
CA ASP A 805 0.76 -28.71 -16.86
C ASP A 805 0.64 -27.28 -16.31
N LEU A 806 0.56 -26.27 -17.17
CA LEU A 806 0.51 -24.86 -16.77
C LEU A 806 -0.89 -24.45 -16.30
N SER A 807 -0.93 -23.53 -15.32
CA SER A 807 -2.17 -23.15 -14.64
C SER A 807 -3.24 -22.57 -15.57
N PHE A 808 -2.87 -21.76 -16.57
CA PHE A 808 -3.81 -21.24 -17.56
C PHE A 808 -4.34 -22.29 -18.56
N ASN A 809 -3.74 -23.49 -18.58
CA ASN A 809 -4.26 -24.64 -19.33
C ASN A 809 -4.96 -25.68 -18.42
N GLY A 810 -5.24 -25.31 -17.17
CA GLY A 810 -5.88 -26.18 -16.18
C GLY A 810 -4.93 -27.15 -15.46
N GLY A 811 -3.61 -26.96 -15.56
CA GLY A 811 -2.60 -27.70 -14.79
C GLY A 811 -2.23 -27.00 -13.47
N SER A 812 -1.28 -27.52 -12.69
CA SER A 812 -1.00 -26.97 -11.33
C SER A 812 0.15 -25.98 -11.28
N TRP A 813 0.85 -25.76 -12.41
CA TRP A 813 2.10 -25.03 -12.44
C TRP A 813 1.89 -23.60 -12.92
N MET A 814 1.92 -22.65 -11.98
CA MET A 814 1.82 -21.23 -12.26
C MET A 814 3.19 -20.69 -12.76
N PRO A 815 3.30 -20.22 -14.01
CA PRO A 815 4.54 -19.67 -14.52
C PRO A 815 4.73 -18.22 -14.09
N VAL A 816 5.94 -17.88 -13.67
CA VAL A 816 6.36 -16.52 -13.30
C VAL A 816 7.72 -16.24 -13.91
N LEU A 817 7.86 -15.08 -14.54
CA LEU A 817 9.11 -14.62 -15.10
C LEU A 817 9.89 -13.82 -14.05
N GLU A 818 11.00 -14.39 -13.57
CA GLU A 818 11.79 -13.82 -12.47
C GLU A 818 13.22 -13.47 -12.89
N PRO A 819 13.84 -12.41 -12.33
CA PRO A 819 15.23 -12.10 -12.56
C PRO A 819 16.12 -13.22 -12.00
N VAL A 820 17.16 -13.55 -12.76
CA VAL A 820 18.25 -14.41 -12.27
C VAL A 820 19.08 -13.59 -11.29
N VAL A 821 19.09 -13.98 -10.03
CA VAL A 821 19.77 -13.23 -8.97
C VAL A 821 21.16 -13.77 -8.67
N LYS A 822 22.04 -12.86 -8.23
CA LYS A 822 23.28 -13.15 -7.50
C LYS A 822 23.21 -12.43 -6.16
N THR A 823 23.91 -12.92 -5.15
CA THR A 823 23.96 -12.26 -3.84
C THR A 823 25.19 -11.37 -3.73
N ILE A 824 25.02 -10.15 -3.22
CA ILE A 824 26.11 -9.24 -2.84
C ILE A 824 25.89 -8.73 -1.40
N PRO A 825 26.94 -8.39 -0.65
CA PRO A 825 26.77 -7.87 0.71
C PRO A 825 26.26 -6.43 0.73
N ASN A 826 25.60 -6.02 1.82
CA ASN A 826 25.09 -4.66 2.03
C ASN A 826 26.15 -3.56 1.79
N TYR A 827 27.42 -3.76 2.12
CA TYR A 827 28.45 -2.75 1.84
C TYR A 827 28.64 -2.49 0.34
N GLU A 828 28.50 -3.52 -0.50
CA GLU A 828 28.62 -3.40 -1.95
C GLU A 828 27.40 -2.68 -2.54
N VAL A 829 26.20 -2.97 -2.00
CA VAL A 829 24.94 -2.23 -2.28
C VAL A 829 25.12 -0.72 -2.02
N LEU A 830 25.83 -0.36 -0.95
CA LEU A 830 26.13 1.03 -0.58
C LEU A 830 27.27 1.67 -1.42
N GLY A 831 27.87 0.91 -2.34
CA GLY A 831 28.96 1.34 -3.20
C GLY A 831 30.33 1.40 -2.53
N TYR A 832 30.58 0.53 -1.56
CA TYR A 832 31.89 0.31 -0.96
C TYR A 832 32.52 -1.00 -1.44
N THR A 833 33.84 -1.04 -1.42
CA THR A 833 34.64 -2.27 -1.54
C THR A 833 34.90 -2.88 -0.16
N ALA A 834 35.21 -4.17 -0.10
CA ALA A 834 35.55 -4.83 1.16
C ALA A 834 36.74 -4.17 1.87
N GLU A 835 37.70 -3.60 1.12
CA GLU A 835 38.86 -2.89 1.67
C GLU A 835 38.53 -1.50 2.24
N GLU A 836 37.43 -0.88 1.81
CA GLU A 836 36.93 0.37 2.40
C GLU A 836 36.17 0.12 3.72
N MET A 837 35.77 -1.14 3.97
CA MET A 837 35.04 -1.51 5.17
C MET A 837 35.96 -1.91 6.31
N LEU A 838 35.64 -1.40 7.51
CA LEU A 838 36.22 -1.91 8.73
C LEU A 838 35.51 -3.22 9.08
N PHE A 839 36.20 -4.35 8.95
CA PHE A 839 35.75 -5.63 9.49
C PHE A 839 36.45 -5.95 10.81
N LEU A 840 35.69 -6.41 11.79
CA LEU A 840 36.15 -6.74 13.14
C LEU A 840 36.10 -8.25 13.35
N ASP A 841 37.27 -8.86 13.48
CA ASP A 841 37.45 -10.30 13.78
C ASP A 841 37.04 -10.67 15.21
#